data_AF-A0A350YU72-F1
#
_entry.id   AF-A0A350YU72-F1
#
_cell.length_a   1.000
_cell.length_b   1.000
_cell.length_c   1.000
_cell.angle_alpha   90.00
_cell.angle_beta   90.00
_cell.angle_gamma   90.00
#
_symmetry.space_group_name_H-M   'P 1'
#
loop_
_entity.id
_entity.type
_entity.pdbx_description
1 polymer ?
#
loop_
_entity_poly.entity_id
_entity_poly.type
_entity_poly.pdbx_seq_one_letter_code
_entity_poly.pdbx_strand_id
1 'polypeptide(L)'
;MLVLLLLATSVVKGQITQPDYVQNTNYRNQTNIRVLQNLRDKNASEWSERQIRIEKYANENRIQIRRELPDGNVIELVDVTNDFPWFYSTHNSGAATTTRADRLYSGGGMGLNLDGSSLPSIGVWDAGAVLTSHQEFDGRATQADNSNSVSNHATHVSGTLIAKGVTAKARGMAYGARLNAYDWTNDNSEMAEAAAGGMVISSHSYGYTYGWNGDKWYGNPTISKTEDYRFGFYSSYTKTWDDIAYNAPYYLIVKSAGNDRGNKGPDGSEYPADGGNDGFDCIGTDAVGKNVLTVGAVNQVSSYSSPSSVSMYASSSWGPVDDGRIKPDVVGKGVFVYSTSGSSNSAYATMNGTSMATPNVAGTLALLQEHYINLNGNPMRSATLKGLVIHTADETGPALGPDYMYGWGLVNGERAASVISARQVNDIHIQELQLKNGGSYQLELVSDGTEPLKASIVWTDPAGSVLSPSLDPSERTLVNDLDLRISKATSNFYPWSLDPYNPSAAATRYSKNYVDNVEVVLIENPAAGNYTLTVSHEGYMTANQNFSLIITGASKFEMSAPVADFTADKRNVTPGESIQFTNKSQQAPNSFKWEFTGPATLSSTLENPAVSFTQPGIYSAKLTVTNTAGSDTKIVQDYIAVNAPQVQANFSASATSVMEGSSVTFTDQSANNPTQWNWAFEG
;
A
#
# COMPACT_ATOMS: atom_id res chain seq x y z
N MET A 1 50.53 45.71 23.73
CA MET A 1 50.68 44.32 24.21
C MET A 1 49.48 43.53 23.73
N LEU A 2 49.72 42.38 23.08
CA LEU A 2 48.76 41.40 22.50
C LEU A 2 47.81 41.96 21.42
N VAL A 3 48.06 41.76 20.11
CA VAL A 3 48.00 40.51 19.32
C VAL A 3 46.67 39.75 19.50
N LEU A 4 45.79 39.85 18.50
CA LEU A 4 45.16 38.65 17.99
C LEU A 4 45.35 38.57 16.47
N LEU A 5 46.14 37.56 16.11
CA LEU A 5 46.46 37.10 14.79
C LEU A 5 45.17 36.62 14.09
N LEU A 6 44.92 37.12 12.89
CA LEU A 6 44.18 36.36 11.88
C LEU A 6 45.01 35.11 11.54
N LEU A 7 44.40 33.93 11.62
CA LEU A 7 44.83 32.77 10.85
C LEU A 7 43.66 32.36 9.95
N ALA A 8 43.87 32.64 8.67
CA ALA A 8 43.04 32.19 7.57
C ALA A 8 43.17 30.67 7.42
N THR A 9 42.04 29.98 7.25
CA THR A 9 42.00 28.76 6.45
C THR A 9 41.28 29.10 5.15
N SER A 10 42.10 29.21 4.11
CA SER A 10 41.71 29.23 2.71
C SER A 10 40.83 28.03 2.37
N VAL A 11 39.57 28.29 2.01
CA VAL A 11 38.84 27.34 1.18
C VAL A 11 39.16 27.70 -0.28
N VAL A 12 39.96 26.83 -0.87
CA VAL A 12 40.14 26.68 -2.31
C VAL A 12 38.75 26.64 -2.93
N LYS A 13 38.45 27.61 -3.80
CA LYS A 13 37.28 27.59 -4.67
C LYS A 13 37.44 26.40 -5.63
N GLY A 14 36.87 25.26 -5.28
CA GLY A 14 36.31 24.36 -6.28
C GLY A 14 35.06 25.03 -6.83
N GLN A 15 35.18 25.64 -8.01
CA GLN A 15 34.03 26.06 -8.79
C GLN A 15 33.12 24.84 -9.05
N ILE A 16 31.96 24.78 -8.40
CA ILE A 16 30.81 24.11 -9.00
C ILE A 16 29.99 25.21 -9.65
N THR A 17 29.92 25.08 -10.97
CA THR A 17 29.11 25.86 -11.87
C THR A 17 27.62 25.65 -11.54
N GLN A 18 26.76 26.70 -11.48
CA GLN A 18 25.37 26.54 -11.90
C GLN A 18 25.35 25.76 -13.23
N PRO A 19 24.33 24.93 -13.37
CA PRO A 19 23.49 25.06 -14.52
C PRO A 19 23.14 26.51 -14.83
N ASP A 20 23.97 27.39 -15.34
CA ASP A 20 23.85 27.50 -16.77
C ASP A 20 24.92 26.59 -17.43
N TYR A 21 26.22 26.82 -17.31
CA TYR A 21 26.60 28.03 -17.99
C TYR A 21 27.04 29.25 -17.17
N VAL A 22 27.30 29.16 -15.86
CA VAL A 22 27.31 30.34 -14.90
C VAL A 22 27.98 31.62 -15.41
N GLN A 23 27.51 32.79 -14.92
CA GLN A 23 28.26 33.86 -14.18
C GLN A 23 27.70 35.28 -14.45
N ASN A 24 26.87 35.82 -13.55
CA ASN A 24 26.83 37.27 -13.32
C ASN A 24 26.30 37.64 -11.91
N THR A 25 27.19 38.17 -11.07
CA THR A 25 27.01 38.55 -9.66
C THR A 25 26.21 39.85 -9.42
N ASN A 26 25.46 40.32 -10.42
CA ASN A 26 24.85 41.66 -10.41
C ASN A 26 23.52 41.81 -9.64
N TYR A 27 22.82 40.73 -9.25
CA TYR A 27 21.54 40.87 -8.53
C TYR A 27 21.69 41.16 -7.02
N ARG A 28 22.77 40.68 -6.38
CA ARG A 28 23.08 41.02 -4.98
C ARG A 28 23.37 42.51 -4.78
N ASN A 29 23.86 43.19 -5.81
CA ASN A 29 24.15 44.63 -5.78
C ASN A 29 22.88 45.50 -5.87
N GLN A 30 21.71 44.91 -6.13
CA GLN A 30 20.40 45.57 -6.11
C GLN A 30 19.58 45.22 -4.86
N THR A 31 20.10 44.32 -4.01
CA THR A 31 19.48 43.99 -2.73
C THR A 31 19.87 45.05 -1.72
N ASN A 32 18.88 45.73 -1.11
CA ASN A 32 19.14 46.66 -0.01
C ASN A 32 19.41 45.87 1.29
N ILE A 33 20.55 45.19 1.31
CA ILE A 33 21.00 44.29 2.38
C ILE A 33 21.00 45.02 3.73
N ARG A 34 21.28 46.33 3.73
CA ARG A 34 21.25 47.16 4.94
C ARG A 34 19.83 47.34 5.49
N VAL A 35 18.83 47.53 4.64
CA VAL A 35 17.41 47.59 5.06
C VAL A 35 16.93 46.23 5.56
N LEU A 36 17.34 45.13 4.91
CA LEU A 36 16.99 43.78 5.34
C LEU A 36 17.66 43.39 6.66
N GLN A 37 18.90 43.83 6.90
CA GLN A 37 19.59 43.67 8.18
C GLN A 37 18.97 44.55 9.28
N ASN A 38 18.57 45.79 8.96
CA ASN A 38 17.83 46.64 9.91
C ASN A 38 16.43 46.08 10.24
N LEU A 39 15.73 45.48 9.28
CA LEU A 39 14.46 44.77 9.52
C LEU A 39 14.65 43.53 10.38
N ARG A 40 15.72 42.75 10.13
CA ARG A 40 16.10 41.61 10.97
C ARG A 40 16.35 42.06 12.42
N ASP A 41 17.14 43.10 12.62
CA ASP A 41 17.52 43.57 13.96
C ASP A 41 16.33 44.23 14.69
N LYS A 42 15.46 44.94 13.96
CA LYS A 42 14.20 45.47 14.47
C LYS A 42 13.24 44.35 14.92
N ASN A 43 13.05 43.33 14.09
CA ASN A 43 12.16 42.21 14.39
C ASN A 43 12.70 41.31 15.53
N ALA A 44 14.02 41.23 15.69
CA ALA A 44 14.65 40.50 16.79
C ALA A 44 14.39 41.18 18.15
N SER A 45 14.43 42.51 18.22
CA SER A 45 14.11 43.26 19.45
C SER A 45 12.62 43.15 19.82
N GLU A 46 11.72 43.26 18.83
CA GLU A 46 10.27 43.09 19.03
C GLU A 46 9.89 41.65 19.41
N TRP A 47 10.68 40.65 19.01
CA TRP A 47 10.52 39.27 19.44
C TRP A 47 10.94 39.07 20.90
N SER A 48 12.08 39.63 21.34
CA SER A 48 12.54 39.55 22.74
C SER A 48 11.58 40.24 23.71
N GLU A 49 11.07 41.42 23.36
CA GLU A 49 10.07 42.13 24.18
C GLU A 49 8.75 41.35 24.29
N ARG A 50 8.37 40.64 23.23
CA ARG A 50 7.19 39.77 23.21
C ARG A 50 7.37 38.54 24.11
N GLN A 51 8.52 37.88 24.07
CA GLN A 51 8.80 36.74 24.96
C GLN A 51 8.73 37.14 26.44
N ILE A 52 9.27 38.32 26.79
CA ILE A 52 9.19 38.84 28.17
C ILE A 52 7.73 39.06 28.61
N ARG A 53 6.86 39.59 27.74
CA ARG A 53 5.44 39.78 28.06
C ARG A 53 4.68 38.46 28.20
N ILE A 54 4.96 37.49 27.31
CA ILE A 54 4.38 36.14 27.35
C ILE A 54 4.78 35.43 28.66
N GLU A 55 6.08 35.42 28.99
CA GLU A 55 6.59 34.78 30.20
C GLU A 55 6.06 35.44 31.47
N LYS A 56 6.02 36.78 31.51
CA LYS A 56 5.46 37.53 32.63
C LYS A 56 3.99 37.17 32.86
N TYR A 57 3.16 37.26 31.82
CA TYR A 57 1.74 36.95 31.91
C TYR A 57 1.48 35.47 32.24
N ALA A 58 2.26 34.56 31.67
CA ALA A 58 2.18 33.13 31.94
C ALA A 58 2.48 32.80 33.41
N ASN A 59 3.51 33.43 33.98
CA ASN A 59 3.89 33.28 35.39
C ASN A 59 2.86 33.92 36.34
N GLU A 60 2.41 35.13 36.06
CA GLU A 60 1.44 35.87 36.88
C GLU A 60 0.07 35.17 36.94
N ASN A 61 -0.35 34.55 35.83
CA ASN A 61 -1.65 33.89 35.70
C ASN A 61 -1.58 32.36 35.81
N ARG A 62 -0.40 31.80 36.07
CA ARG A 62 -0.15 30.34 36.20
C ARG A 62 -0.67 29.54 34.99
N ILE A 63 -0.54 30.09 33.79
CA ILE A 63 -0.92 29.40 32.54
C ILE A 63 0.33 28.85 31.84
N GLN A 64 0.23 27.63 31.31
CA GLN A 64 1.28 27.08 30.46
C GLN A 64 1.31 27.86 29.14
N ILE A 65 2.50 28.30 28.73
CA ILE A 65 2.69 29.04 27.46
C ILE A 65 2.23 28.17 26.27
N ARG A 66 2.44 26.86 26.35
CA ARG A 66 1.95 25.90 25.37
C ARG A 66 1.32 24.73 26.11
N ARG A 67 0.09 24.38 25.76
CA ARG A 67 -0.60 23.21 26.30
C ARG A 67 -1.36 22.46 25.21
N GLU A 68 -1.31 21.16 25.29
CA GLU A 68 -2.17 20.27 24.52
C GLU A 68 -3.45 20.08 25.33
N LEU A 69 -4.59 20.35 24.70
CA LEU A 69 -5.90 20.14 25.32
C LEU A 69 -6.28 18.65 25.29
N PRO A 70 -7.22 18.21 26.15
CA PRO A 70 -7.69 16.83 26.17
C PRO A 70 -8.29 16.32 24.84
N ASP A 71 -8.65 17.22 23.93
CA ASP A 71 -9.14 16.93 22.57
C ASP A 71 -8.01 16.90 21.50
N GLY A 72 -6.74 17.05 21.93
CA GLY A 72 -5.55 17.08 21.06
C GLY A 72 -5.29 18.43 20.38
N ASN A 73 -6.11 19.46 20.65
CA ASN A 73 -5.83 20.80 20.14
C ASN A 73 -4.68 21.45 20.91
N VAL A 74 -3.69 21.99 20.21
CA VAL A 74 -2.60 22.73 20.85
C VAL A 74 -3.03 24.18 21.02
N ILE A 75 -3.04 24.66 22.26
CA ILE A 75 -3.21 26.06 22.58
C ILE A 75 -1.86 26.65 23.01
N GLU A 76 -1.43 27.70 22.33
CA GLU A 76 -0.18 28.40 22.63
C GLU A 76 -0.42 29.90 22.83
N LEU A 77 0.04 30.44 23.95
CA LEU A 77 0.06 31.87 24.26
C LEU A 77 1.18 32.53 23.45
N VAL A 78 0.81 33.31 22.44
CA VAL A 78 1.74 33.83 21.43
C VAL A 78 1.96 35.34 21.49
N ASP A 79 1.13 36.06 22.26
CA ASP A 79 1.38 37.45 22.65
C ASP A 79 0.48 37.86 23.81
N VAL A 80 0.80 38.99 24.43
CA VAL A 80 -0.03 39.69 25.41
C VAL A 80 0.02 41.17 25.09
N THR A 81 -1.13 41.72 24.70
CA THR A 81 -1.26 43.13 24.30
C THR A 81 -2.45 43.74 25.04
N ASN A 82 -2.28 44.92 25.63
CA ASN A 82 -3.30 45.60 26.44
C ASN A 82 -3.87 44.69 27.56
N ASP A 83 -3.00 43.93 28.23
CA ASP A 83 -3.35 42.97 29.29
C ASP A 83 -4.24 41.78 28.87
N PHE A 84 -4.48 41.61 27.56
CA PHE A 84 -5.21 40.47 27.01
C PHE A 84 -4.30 39.43 26.34
N PRO A 85 -4.47 38.13 26.65
CA PRO A 85 -3.68 37.06 26.05
C PRO A 85 -4.20 36.69 24.66
N TRP A 86 -3.27 36.53 23.73
CA TRP A 86 -3.55 35.98 22.40
C TRP A 86 -3.11 34.53 22.35
N PHE A 87 -4.06 33.65 22.04
CA PHE A 87 -3.82 32.23 21.89
C PHE A 87 -3.92 31.80 20.42
N TYR A 88 -3.00 30.95 19.98
CA TYR A 88 -3.22 30.09 18.83
C TYR A 88 -3.96 28.80 19.23
N SER A 89 -4.72 28.25 18.29
CA SER A 89 -5.43 26.96 18.37
C SER A 89 -5.58 26.35 16.97
N THR A 90 -5.59 25.02 16.83
CA THR A 90 -5.52 24.29 15.55
C THR A 90 -6.88 23.74 15.07
N HIS A 91 -7.38 24.05 13.85
CA HIS A 91 -8.72 23.57 13.40
C HIS A 91 -8.92 23.09 11.92
N ASN A 92 -8.03 23.34 10.93
CA ASN A 92 -7.96 22.54 9.67
C ASN A 92 -6.72 21.65 9.58
N SER A 93 -5.65 22.00 10.31
CA SER A 93 -4.57 21.04 10.55
C SER A 93 -5.11 19.74 11.13
N GLY A 94 -6.20 19.78 11.90
CA GLY A 94 -6.89 18.57 12.36
C GLY A 94 -7.41 17.67 11.24
N ALA A 95 -7.79 18.21 10.07
CA ALA A 95 -8.14 17.39 8.89
C ALA A 95 -6.91 16.70 8.31
N ALA A 96 -5.82 17.47 8.16
CA ALA A 96 -4.52 16.93 7.74
C ALA A 96 -3.97 15.90 8.75
N THR A 97 -4.11 16.11 10.05
CA THR A 97 -3.70 15.18 11.11
C THR A 97 -4.57 13.93 11.11
N THR A 98 -5.89 14.05 10.93
CA THR A 98 -6.82 12.90 10.90
C THR A 98 -6.46 11.92 9.79
N THR A 99 -6.12 12.41 8.60
CA THR A 99 -5.68 11.56 7.47
C THR A 99 -4.15 11.40 7.39
N ARG A 100 -3.42 12.02 8.32
CA ARG A 100 -1.95 12.10 8.36
C ARG A 100 -1.30 12.67 7.10
N ALA A 101 -2.02 13.52 6.37
CA ALA A 101 -1.46 14.31 5.28
C ALA A 101 -0.30 15.21 5.76
N ASP A 102 -0.38 15.72 6.98
CA ASP A 102 0.66 16.55 7.61
C ASP A 102 2.00 15.84 7.77
N ARG A 103 1.99 14.52 7.91
CA ARG A 103 3.20 13.69 7.96
C ARG A 103 3.95 13.64 6.63
N LEU A 104 3.26 13.92 5.53
CA LEU A 104 3.80 13.87 4.16
C LEU A 104 4.46 15.19 3.72
N TYR A 105 4.15 16.30 4.42
CA TYR A 105 4.61 17.64 4.05
C TYR A 105 6.11 17.83 4.23
N SER A 106 6.60 18.98 3.77
CA SER A 106 7.96 19.41 4.12
C SER A 106 8.08 19.66 5.61
N GLY A 107 9.11 19.09 6.22
CA GLY A 107 9.27 19.03 7.69
C GLY A 107 8.30 18.07 8.39
N GLY A 108 7.46 17.34 7.66
CA GLY A 108 6.61 16.28 8.17
C GLY A 108 7.43 15.03 8.56
N GLY A 109 6.82 14.14 9.34
CA GLY A 109 7.52 13.01 9.95
C GLY A 109 8.10 11.97 8.98
N MET A 110 7.66 11.97 7.72
CA MET A 110 8.20 11.07 6.70
C MET A 110 9.32 11.69 5.85
N GLY A 111 9.53 13.00 5.91
CA GLY A 111 10.57 13.67 5.12
C GLY A 111 10.35 13.66 3.60
N LEU A 112 9.13 13.39 3.12
CA LEU A 112 8.81 13.28 1.69
C LEU A 112 8.71 14.64 0.98
N ASN A 113 8.43 15.72 1.74
CA ASN A 113 8.32 17.08 1.22
C ASN A 113 7.24 17.26 0.13
N LEU A 114 6.08 16.62 0.32
CA LEU A 114 4.97 16.67 -0.63
C LEU A 114 4.09 17.91 -0.39
N ASP A 115 3.54 18.46 -1.47
CA ASP A 115 2.59 19.57 -1.43
C ASP A 115 1.55 19.53 -2.57
N GLY A 116 1.70 18.60 -3.52
CA GLY A 116 0.84 18.41 -4.68
C GLY A 116 1.19 19.29 -5.87
N SER A 117 2.25 20.11 -5.80
CA SER A 117 2.64 21.03 -6.88
C SER A 117 3.10 20.31 -8.16
N SER A 118 3.51 19.05 -8.06
CA SER A 118 3.93 18.23 -9.21
C SER A 118 2.76 17.63 -10.00
N LEU A 119 1.53 17.76 -9.51
CA LEU A 119 0.34 17.27 -10.18
C LEU A 119 -0.18 18.26 -11.23
N PRO A 120 -0.81 17.80 -12.33
CA PRO A 120 -1.36 18.69 -13.36
C PRO A 120 -2.43 19.66 -12.79
N SER A 121 -3.50 19.11 -12.23
CA SER A 121 -4.53 19.82 -11.47
C SER A 121 -5.44 18.80 -10.76
N ILE A 122 -6.07 19.22 -9.67
CA ILE A 122 -7.14 18.48 -8.99
C ILE A 122 -8.48 19.02 -9.47
N GLY A 123 -9.41 18.14 -9.85
CA GLY A 123 -10.78 18.55 -10.21
C GLY A 123 -11.67 18.74 -8.99
N VAL A 124 -12.59 19.71 -9.04
CA VAL A 124 -13.68 19.83 -8.07
C VAL A 124 -14.99 20.16 -8.78
N TRP A 125 -16.03 19.39 -8.48
CA TRP A 125 -17.42 19.66 -8.89
C TRP A 125 -18.25 19.94 -7.66
N ASP A 126 -18.99 21.05 -7.68
CA ASP A 126 -19.70 21.56 -6.50
C ASP A 126 -20.93 22.42 -6.88
N ALA A 127 -21.56 23.08 -5.90
CA ALA A 127 -22.81 23.82 -6.02
C ALA A 127 -22.76 25.10 -6.87
N GLY A 128 -21.57 25.53 -7.27
CA GLY A 128 -21.39 26.78 -8.03
C GLY A 128 -19.92 27.16 -8.15
N ALA A 129 -19.68 28.42 -8.51
CA ALA A 129 -18.33 28.90 -8.78
C ALA A 129 -17.47 29.01 -7.51
N VAL A 130 -16.19 28.70 -7.63
CA VAL A 130 -15.19 28.96 -6.59
C VAL A 130 -14.80 30.43 -6.62
N LEU A 131 -14.65 31.07 -5.45
CA LEU A 131 -14.04 32.40 -5.36
C LEU A 131 -12.52 32.31 -5.64
N THR A 132 -12.14 32.20 -6.90
CA THR A 132 -10.74 32.00 -7.33
C THR A 132 -9.79 33.12 -6.90
N SER A 133 -10.32 34.32 -6.63
CA SER A 133 -9.59 35.47 -6.08
C SER A 133 -9.30 35.38 -4.58
N HIS A 134 -9.74 34.32 -3.89
CA HIS A 134 -9.43 34.12 -2.48
C HIS A 134 -7.91 34.03 -2.27
N GLN A 135 -7.39 34.70 -1.24
CA GLN A 135 -5.96 34.86 -0.97
C GLN A 135 -5.20 33.52 -0.82
N GLU A 136 -5.93 32.47 -0.43
CA GLU A 136 -5.41 31.12 -0.26
C GLU A 136 -5.08 30.42 -1.58
N PHE A 137 -5.73 30.81 -2.69
CA PHE A 137 -5.55 30.14 -3.98
C PHE A 137 -4.40 30.75 -4.78
N ASP A 138 -4.15 32.05 -4.68
CA ASP A 138 -2.97 32.71 -5.28
C ASP A 138 -2.80 32.41 -6.79
N GLY A 139 -3.92 32.40 -7.52
CA GLY A 139 -3.96 32.09 -8.95
C GLY A 139 -3.84 30.60 -9.31
N ARG A 140 -3.87 29.69 -8.34
CA ARG A 140 -3.83 28.23 -8.57
C ARG A 140 -5.21 27.60 -8.75
N ALA A 141 -6.29 28.30 -8.42
CA ALA A 141 -7.67 27.87 -8.68
C ALA A 141 -8.21 28.53 -9.94
N THR A 142 -8.81 27.73 -10.83
CA THR A 142 -9.47 28.18 -12.06
C THR A 142 -10.91 27.67 -12.08
N GLN A 143 -11.88 28.52 -12.36
CA GLN A 143 -13.22 28.08 -12.72
C GLN A 143 -13.17 27.68 -14.20
N ALA A 144 -13.34 26.39 -14.48
CA ALA A 144 -13.13 25.79 -15.79
C ALA A 144 -14.40 25.81 -16.66
N ASP A 145 -15.58 25.89 -16.04
CA ASP A 145 -16.86 26.10 -16.73
C ASP A 145 -17.29 27.58 -16.72
N ASN A 146 -18.52 27.86 -17.14
CA ASN A 146 -19.07 29.22 -17.19
C ASN A 146 -19.85 29.61 -15.92
N SER A 147 -19.70 28.87 -14.81
CA SER A 147 -20.39 29.21 -13.57
C SER A 147 -19.86 30.53 -13.00
N ASN A 148 -20.75 31.47 -12.71
CA ASN A 148 -20.38 32.81 -12.23
C ASN A 148 -20.88 33.11 -10.82
N SER A 149 -21.74 32.26 -10.26
CA SER A 149 -22.31 32.46 -8.93
C SER A 149 -21.39 31.86 -7.89
N VAL A 150 -20.64 32.71 -7.19
CA VAL A 150 -19.73 32.27 -6.12
C VAL A 150 -20.50 31.51 -5.05
N SER A 151 -20.06 30.28 -4.79
CA SER A 151 -20.59 29.41 -3.75
C SER A 151 -19.65 29.37 -2.55
N ASN A 152 -20.22 29.59 -1.36
CA ASN A 152 -19.49 29.39 -0.10
C ASN A 152 -19.05 27.93 0.07
N HIS A 153 -19.89 26.98 -0.35
CA HIS A 153 -19.61 25.55 -0.26
C HIS A 153 -18.46 25.16 -1.19
N ALA A 154 -18.54 25.52 -2.48
CA ALA A 154 -17.50 25.23 -3.47
C ALA A 154 -16.14 25.84 -3.08
N THR A 155 -16.18 27.09 -2.59
CA THR A 155 -14.97 27.76 -2.09
C THR A 155 -14.39 27.04 -0.88
N HIS A 156 -15.22 26.58 0.06
CA HIS A 156 -14.78 25.84 1.24
C HIS A 156 -14.15 24.49 0.90
N VAL A 157 -14.80 23.70 0.03
CA VAL A 157 -14.29 22.42 -0.48
C VAL A 157 -12.93 22.63 -1.17
N SER A 158 -12.83 23.64 -2.03
CA SER A 158 -11.59 23.98 -2.74
C SER A 158 -10.45 24.41 -1.81
N GLY A 159 -10.76 25.16 -0.75
CA GLY A 159 -9.78 25.51 0.27
C GLY A 159 -9.26 24.29 1.02
N THR A 160 -10.15 23.34 1.34
CA THR A 160 -9.77 22.12 2.05
C THR A 160 -8.80 21.32 1.18
N LEU A 161 -8.96 21.31 -0.15
CA LEU A 161 -8.01 20.70 -1.07
C LEU A 161 -6.67 21.44 -1.14
N ILE A 162 -6.67 22.72 -1.54
CA ILE A 162 -5.45 23.38 -2.06
C ILE A 162 -5.07 24.72 -1.40
N ALA A 163 -5.73 25.17 -0.34
CA ALA A 163 -5.38 26.45 0.29
C ALA A 163 -3.90 26.48 0.70
N LYS A 164 -3.15 27.51 0.30
CA LYS A 164 -1.69 27.59 0.55
C LYS A 164 -1.34 27.66 2.03
N GLY A 165 -2.28 28.11 2.85
CA GLY A 165 -2.10 28.34 4.27
C GLY A 165 -1.60 29.74 4.59
N VAL A 166 -2.13 30.79 3.92
CA VAL A 166 -2.01 32.19 4.40
C VAL A 166 -2.44 32.24 5.85
N THR A 167 -3.60 31.65 6.11
CA THR A 167 -4.00 31.21 7.43
C THR A 167 -3.54 29.76 7.57
N ALA A 168 -2.51 29.51 8.37
CA ALA A 168 -2.01 28.16 8.62
C ALA A 168 -3.13 27.20 9.06
N LYS A 169 -4.13 27.72 9.79
CA LYS A 169 -5.29 26.97 10.23
C LYS A 169 -6.20 26.51 9.10
N ALA A 170 -6.11 27.01 7.87
CA ALA A 170 -6.97 26.68 6.73
C ALA A 170 -6.17 26.03 5.59
N ARG A 171 -4.89 25.72 5.79
CA ARG A 171 -4.05 25.06 4.78
C ARG A 171 -4.74 23.78 4.30
N GLY A 172 -4.88 23.63 3.00
CA GLY A 172 -5.45 22.43 2.39
C GLY A 172 -4.44 21.27 2.38
N MET A 173 -4.90 20.05 2.10
CA MET A 173 -3.98 18.92 2.16
C MET A 173 -2.90 19.00 1.07
N ALA A 174 -3.29 19.30 -0.17
CA ALA A 174 -2.40 19.48 -1.31
C ALA A 174 -2.16 20.99 -1.56
N TYR A 175 -1.58 21.67 -0.56
CA TYR A 175 -1.47 23.13 -0.50
C TYR A 175 -0.62 23.79 -1.59
N GLY A 176 0.17 23.02 -2.35
CA GLY A 176 0.92 23.45 -3.52
C GLY A 176 0.24 23.15 -4.86
N ALA A 177 -0.84 22.35 -4.88
CA ALA A 177 -1.51 21.91 -6.11
C ALA A 177 -2.28 23.02 -6.83
N ARG A 178 -2.58 22.77 -8.12
CA ARG A 178 -3.53 23.56 -8.93
C ARG A 178 -4.91 22.91 -8.90
N LEU A 179 -5.96 23.69 -9.11
CA LEU A 179 -7.35 23.23 -9.06
C LEU A 179 -8.17 23.75 -10.24
N ASN A 180 -8.93 22.86 -10.87
CA ASN A 180 -9.95 23.18 -11.86
C ASN A 180 -11.33 22.94 -11.23
N ALA A 181 -12.14 23.98 -11.16
CA ALA A 181 -13.46 23.98 -10.55
C ALA A 181 -14.57 24.02 -11.58
N TYR A 182 -15.65 23.31 -11.28
CA TYR A 182 -16.85 23.17 -12.08
C TYR A 182 -18.06 23.22 -11.15
N ASP A 183 -19.19 23.69 -11.64
CA ASP A 183 -20.48 23.45 -10.99
C ASP A 183 -21.06 22.08 -11.39
N TRP A 184 -22.05 21.60 -10.66
CA TRP A 184 -22.58 20.25 -10.85
C TRP A 184 -23.50 20.09 -12.08
N THR A 185 -23.77 21.14 -12.86
CA THR A 185 -24.90 21.14 -13.80
C THR A 185 -24.69 20.27 -15.04
N ASN A 186 -23.42 20.05 -15.43
CA ASN A 186 -23.03 19.25 -16.59
C ASN A 186 -21.88 18.27 -16.24
N ASP A 187 -21.90 17.78 -15.01
CA ASP A 187 -20.81 17.03 -14.39
C ASP A 187 -20.33 15.83 -15.20
N ASN A 188 -21.23 15.00 -15.75
CA ASN A 188 -20.85 13.81 -16.52
C ASN A 188 -20.00 14.17 -17.75
N SER A 189 -20.39 15.21 -18.49
CA SER A 189 -19.68 15.63 -19.70
C SER A 189 -18.33 16.24 -19.36
N GLU A 190 -18.31 17.14 -18.38
CA GLU A 190 -17.11 17.86 -17.95
C GLU A 190 -16.10 16.91 -17.30
N MET A 191 -16.58 15.96 -16.50
CA MET A 191 -15.75 14.95 -15.87
C MET A 191 -15.11 14.03 -16.91
N ALA A 192 -15.87 13.60 -17.92
CA ALA A 192 -15.32 12.82 -19.02
C ALA A 192 -14.26 13.60 -19.81
N GLU A 193 -14.49 14.88 -20.08
CA GLU A 193 -13.52 15.75 -20.75
C GLU A 193 -12.27 15.99 -19.92
N ALA A 194 -12.41 16.27 -18.63
CA ALA A 194 -11.31 16.46 -17.70
C ALA A 194 -10.45 15.19 -17.56
N ALA A 195 -11.09 14.03 -17.45
CA ALA A 195 -10.43 12.73 -17.41
C ALA A 195 -9.68 12.45 -18.73
N ALA A 196 -10.28 12.74 -19.88
CA ALA A 196 -9.62 12.64 -21.19
C ALA A 196 -8.42 13.60 -21.32
N GLY A 197 -8.47 14.74 -20.64
CA GLY A 197 -7.37 15.71 -20.50
C GLY A 197 -6.24 15.27 -19.56
N GLY A 198 -6.33 14.08 -18.94
CA GLY A 198 -5.29 13.54 -18.06
C GLY A 198 -5.48 13.88 -16.58
N MET A 199 -6.67 14.27 -16.15
CA MET A 199 -6.98 14.42 -14.72
C MET A 199 -6.85 13.07 -13.99
N VAL A 200 -6.12 13.07 -12.87
CA VAL A 200 -5.84 11.84 -12.10
C VAL A 200 -6.71 11.71 -10.86
N ILE A 201 -7.28 12.81 -10.37
CA ILE A 201 -8.13 12.82 -9.17
C ILE A 201 -9.08 14.02 -9.15
N SER A 202 -10.28 13.81 -8.62
CA SER A 202 -11.27 14.85 -8.38
C SER A 202 -12.00 14.66 -7.05
N SER A 203 -12.65 15.72 -6.58
CA SER A 203 -13.56 15.71 -5.45
C SER A 203 -14.97 16.13 -5.88
N HIS A 204 -15.97 15.33 -5.51
CA HIS A 204 -17.38 15.55 -5.79
C HIS A 204 -18.17 15.56 -4.49
N SER A 205 -18.49 16.76 -3.98
CA SER A 205 -19.04 16.98 -2.63
C SER A 205 -20.51 17.42 -2.63
N TYR A 206 -21.27 16.86 -3.56
CA TYR A 206 -22.70 17.14 -3.79
C TYR A 206 -23.47 15.84 -3.95
N GLY A 207 -24.80 15.92 -4.07
CA GLY A 207 -25.64 14.79 -4.45
C GLY A 207 -27.08 15.20 -4.71
N TYR A 208 -27.90 14.26 -5.14
CA TYR A 208 -29.33 14.52 -5.26
C TYR A 208 -29.97 14.60 -3.87
N THR A 209 -31.14 15.24 -3.79
CA THR A 209 -31.97 15.17 -2.59
C THR A 209 -32.86 13.94 -2.66
N TYR A 210 -32.72 13.07 -1.66
CA TYR A 210 -33.51 11.87 -1.43
C TYR A 210 -34.30 12.03 -0.13
N GLY A 211 -35.24 11.13 0.13
CA GLY A 211 -35.81 10.97 1.46
C GLY A 211 -36.29 12.28 2.11
N TRP A 212 -35.87 12.56 3.34
CA TRP A 212 -36.15 13.79 4.07
C TRP A 212 -35.09 14.87 3.88
N ASN A 213 -35.54 16.08 3.52
CA ASN A 213 -34.73 17.29 3.63
C ASN A 213 -35.51 18.37 4.39
N GLY A 214 -35.15 18.54 5.66
CA GLY A 214 -35.93 19.33 6.61
C GLY A 214 -37.36 18.79 6.73
N ASP A 215 -38.36 19.65 6.63
CA ASP A 215 -39.76 19.27 6.81
C ASP A 215 -40.41 18.67 5.55
N LYS A 216 -39.63 18.43 4.48
CA LYS A 216 -40.16 18.00 3.18
C LYS A 216 -39.58 16.65 2.74
N TRP A 217 -40.50 15.79 2.31
CA TRP A 217 -40.17 14.51 1.68
C TRP A 217 -39.94 14.68 0.18
N TYR A 218 -38.80 14.17 -0.28
CA TYR A 218 -38.36 14.13 -1.67
C TYR A 218 -38.30 12.71 -2.23
N GLY A 219 -38.58 11.69 -1.40
CA GLY A 219 -38.66 10.29 -1.83
C GLY A 219 -39.85 9.99 -2.73
N ASN A 220 -39.83 8.81 -3.35
CA ASN A 220 -40.87 8.39 -4.29
C ASN A 220 -41.90 7.42 -3.65
N PRO A 221 -43.03 7.93 -3.12
CA PRO A 221 -44.02 7.11 -2.43
C PRO A 221 -44.78 6.14 -3.35
N THR A 222 -44.62 6.24 -4.68
CA THR A 222 -45.24 5.28 -5.60
C THR A 222 -44.46 3.97 -5.72
N ILE A 223 -43.18 3.96 -5.32
CA ILE A 223 -42.35 2.74 -5.29
C ILE A 223 -42.32 2.19 -3.87
N SER A 224 -42.00 3.02 -2.88
CA SER A 224 -42.03 2.65 -1.48
C SER A 224 -42.45 3.82 -0.60
N LYS A 225 -43.25 3.51 0.43
CA LYS A 225 -43.62 4.47 1.48
C LYS A 225 -42.75 4.34 2.73
N THR A 226 -41.95 3.28 2.81
CA THR A 226 -41.10 3.02 3.97
C THR A 226 -39.69 3.53 3.77
N GLU A 227 -39.33 3.89 2.54
CA GLU A 227 -37.97 4.29 2.18
C GLU A 227 -37.96 4.88 0.77
N ASP A 228 -37.00 5.75 0.48
CA ASP A 228 -36.74 6.18 -0.89
C ASP A 228 -35.84 5.14 -1.57
N TYR A 229 -36.38 4.47 -2.59
CA TYR A 229 -35.69 3.43 -3.37
C TYR A 229 -34.35 3.86 -4.01
N ARG A 230 -33.97 5.14 -3.93
CA ARG A 230 -32.72 5.68 -4.49
C ARG A 230 -31.56 5.62 -3.50
N PHE A 231 -31.82 5.30 -2.23
CA PHE A 231 -30.77 4.82 -1.33
C PHE A 231 -30.35 3.42 -1.78
N GLY A 232 -29.04 3.17 -1.73
CA GLY A 232 -28.40 1.92 -2.14
C GLY A 232 -28.49 1.57 -3.64
N PHE A 233 -29.37 2.21 -4.40
CA PHE A 233 -29.71 1.82 -5.76
C PHE A 233 -28.67 2.18 -6.82
N TYR A 234 -28.30 1.21 -7.64
CA TYR A 234 -27.44 1.43 -8.81
C TYR A 234 -28.25 1.91 -10.02
N SER A 235 -28.22 3.23 -10.27
CA SER A 235 -29.00 3.85 -11.34
C SER A 235 -28.22 4.00 -12.65
N SER A 236 -28.89 4.51 -13.69
CA SER A 236 -28.24 4.92 -14.95
C SER A 236 -27.21 6.03 -14.75
N TYR A 237 -27.39 6.89 -13.74
CA TYR A 237 -26.41 7.91 -13.38
C TYR A 237 -25.16 7.25 -12.77
N THR A 238 -25.33 6.33 -11.82
CA THR A 238 -24.24 5.52 -11.25
C THR A 238 -23.45 4.78 -12.33
N LYS A 239 -24.18 4.16 -13.27
CA LYS A 239 -23.58 3.47 -14.42
C LYS A 239 -22.67 4.39 -15.24
N THR A 240 -23.11 5.63 -15.46
CA THR A 240 -22.33 6.61 -16.25
C THR A 240 -20.99 6.93 -15.58
N TRP A 241 -20.95 7.02 -14.25
CA TRP A 241 -19.72 7.26 -13.51
C TRP A 241 -18.78 6.06 -13.54
N ASP A 242 -19.32 4.85 -13.41
CA ASP A 242 -18.53 3.62 -13.57
C ASP A 242 -17.98 3.48 -15.00
N ASP A 243 -18.75 3.87 -16.03
CA ASP A 243 -18.28 3.93 -17.42
C ASP A 243 -17.13 4.95 -17.60
N ILE A 244 -17.27 6.16 -17.04
CA ILE A 244 -16.20 7.18 -17.09
C ILE A 244 -14.93 6.65 -16.41
N ALA A 245 -15.05 6.12 -15.20
CA ALA A 245 -13.91 5.59 -14.45
C ALA A 245 -13.26 4.38 -15.17
N TYR A 246 -14.05 3.49 -15.76
CA TYR A 246 -13.55 2.35 -16.54
C TYR A 246 -12.76 2.79 -17.77
N ASN A 247 -13.23 3.83 -18.47
CA ASN A 247 -12.54 4.37 -19.64
C ASN A 247 -11.40 5.34 -19.29
N ALA A 248 -11.29 5.77 -18.03
CA ALA A 248 -10.23 6.62 -17.50
C ALA A 248 -9.48 5.92 -16.35
N PRO A 249 -8.67 4.87 -16.64
CA PRO A 249 -8.13 3.97 -15.60
C PRO A 249 -7.14 4.60 -14.63
N TYR A 250 -6.70 5.85 -14.85
CA TYR A 250 -5.82 6.61 -13.96
C TYR A 250 -6.55 7.74 -13.20
N TYR A 251 -7.85 7.90 -13.44
CA TYR A 251 -8.68 8.94 -12.84
C TYR A 251 -9.52 8.35 -11.70
N LEU A 252 -9.25 8.78 -10.47
CA LEU A 252 -10.07 8.41 -9.31
C LEU A 252 -11.07 9.51 -8.97
N ILE A 253 -12.35 9.16 -9.05
CA ILE A 253 -13.47 10.00 -8.63
C ILE A 253 -13.68 9.80 -7.13
N VAL A 254 -13.49 10.85 -6.33
CA VAL A 254 -13.73 10.82 -4.87
C VAL A 254 -15.06 11.51 -4.55
N LYS A 255 -16.01 10.77 -3.98
CA LYS A 255 -17.43 11.14 -3.86
C LYS A 255 -17.89 11.14 -2.40
N SER A 256 -18.63 12.15 -1.97
CA SER A 256 -19.26 12.18 -0.65
C SER A 256 -20.34 11.11 -0.51
N ALA A 257 -20.41 10.42 0.64
CA ALA A 257 -21.40 9.37 0.88
C ALA A 257 -22.85 9.87 1.04
N GLY A 258 -23.06 11.13 1.40
CA GLY A 258 -24.39 11.67 1.76
C GLY A 258 -24.45 12.12 3.23
N ASN A 259 -25.49 12.87 3.59
CA ASN A 259 -25.71 13.36 4.95
C ASN A 259 -27.15 13.07 5.41
N ASP A 260 -27.68 11.94 4.99
CA ASP A 260 -29.12 11.65 5.05
C ASP A 260 -29.49 10.84 6.31
N ARG A 261 -28.52 10.18 6.94
CA ARG A 261 -28.78 9.26 8.06
C ARG A 261 -29.55 9.91 9.22
N GLY A 262 -30.72 9.37 9.50
CA GLY A 262 -31.58 9.80 10.60
C GLY A 262 -32.36 11.10 10.32
N ASN A 263 -32.30 11.64 9.10
CA ASN A 263 -33.17 12.76 8.71
C ASN A 263 -34.63 12.31 8.80
N LYS A 264 -35.47 13.16 9.38
CA LYS A 264 -36.88 12.88 9.57
C LYS A 264 -37.71 14.15 9.48
N GLY A 265 -38.93 14.00 8.99
CA GLY A 265 -39.91 15.06 8.99
C GLY A 265 -40.44 15.40 10.40
N PRO A 266 -41.36 16.38 10.49
CA PRO A 266 -42.02 16.75 11.73
C PRO A 266 -42.72 15.57 12.42
N ASP A 267 -42.92 15.66 13.73
CA ASP A 267 -43.65 14.63 14.49
C ASP A 267 -45.03 14.33 13.86
N GLY A 268 -45.31 13.05 13.62
CA GLY A 268 -46.53 12.61 12.93
C GLY A 268 -46.44 12.51 11.40
N SER A 269 -45.25 12.70 10.82
CA SER A 269 -45.01 12.47 9.39
C SER A 269 -45.31 11.03 8.95
N GLU A 270 -45.76 10.87 7.69
CA GLU A 270 -46.17 9.57 7.12
C GLU A 270 -44.96 8.64 6.83
N TYR A 271 -43.79 9.21 6.51
CA TYR A 271 -42.59 8.46 6.12
C TYR A 271 -41.60 8.34 7.28
N PRO A 272 -40.90 7.20 7.42
CA PRO A 272 -39.91 6.99 8.48
C PRO A 272 -38.67 7.86 8.26
N ALA A 273 -37.76 7.85 9.24
CA ALA A 273 -36.47 8.50 9.09
C ALA A 273 -35.64 7.84 7.98
N ASP A 274 -34.80 8.61 7.31
CA ASP A 274 -33.85 8.10 6.32
C ASP A 274 -32.85 7.16 6.99
N GLY A 275 -32.68 5.98 6.39
CA GLY A 275 -31.98 4.84 6.98
C GLY A 275 -32.75 4.09 8.07
N GLY A 276 -34.05 4.32 8.19
CA GLY A 276 -34.93 3.57 9.09
C GLY A 276 -34.57 3.70 10.58
N ASN A 277 -34.80 2.63 11.34
CA ASN A 277 -34.57 2.62 12.80
C ASN A 277 -33.13 2.26 13.17
N ASP A 278 -32.39 1.61 12.27
CA ASP A 278 -31.03 1.12 12.49
C ASP A 278 -29.96 2.03 11.83
N GLY A 279 -30.37 2.90 10.91
CA GLY A 279 -29.55 3.94 10.28
C GLY A 279 -28.77 3.46 9.06
N PHE A 280 -29.08 2.26 8.54
CA PHE A 280 -28.44 1.69 7.34
C PHE A 280 -29.25 1.98 6.09
N ASP A 281 -28.65 1.79 4.93
CA ASP A 281 -29.25 2.03 3.62
C ASP A 281 -29.68 3.49 3.41
N CYS A 282 -28.70 4.39 3.45
CA CYS A 282 -28.96 5.82 3.23
C CYS A 282 -27.90 6.51 2.37
N ILE A 283 -27.10 5.74 1.63
CA ILE A 283 -26.18 6.26 0.63
C ILE A 283 -26.93 6.41 -0.70
N GLY A 284 -26.96 7.63 -1.22
CA GLY A 284 -27.64 7.94 -2.47
C GLY A 284 -27.02 7.25 -3.69
N THR A 285 -27.85 7.01 -4.71
CA THR A 285 -27.44 6.38 -5.98
C THR A 285 -26.21 7.02 -6.65
N ASP A 286 -25.96 8.31 -6.44
CA ASP A 286 -24.81 9.03 -6.98
C ASP A 286 -23.49 8.68 -6.29
N ALA A 287 -23.53 7.99 -5.14
CA ALA A 287 -22.38 7.62 -4.33
C ALA A 287 -22.15 6.10 -4.22
N VAL A 288 -22.95 5.26 -4.90
CA VAL A 288 -22.82 3.79 -4.84
C VAL A 288 -22.02 3.17 -6.00
N GLY A 289 -21.35 3.98 -6.84
CA GLY A 289 -20.54 3.45 -7.96
C GLY A 289 -19.45 2.49 -7.50
N LYS A 290 -19.18 1.44 -8.29
CA LYS A 290 -18.13 0.44 -7.98
C LYS A 290 -16.74 1.08 -8.07
N ASN A 291 -16.56 1.94 -9.07
CA ASN A 291 -15.25 2.47 -9.45
C ASN A 291 -14.91 3.82 -8.81
N VAL A 292 -15.84 4.40 -8.04
CA VAL A 292 -15.62 5.63 -7.28
C VAL A 292 -15.09 5.31 -5.88
N LEU A 293 -14.40 6.26 -5.25
CA LEU A 293 -14.08 6.21 -3.82
C LEU A 293 -15.09 7.04 -3.03
N THR A 294 -16.01 6.37 -2.35
CA THR A 294 -17.08 6.97 -1.55
C THR A 294 -16.59 7.24 -0.14
N VAL A 295 -16.77 8.46 0.35
CA VAL A 295 -16.18 8.95 1.61
C VAL A 295 -17.24 9.31 2.64
N GLY A 296 -17.23 8.60 3.76
CA GLY A 296 -18.00 8.94 4.96
C GLY A 296 -17.29 9.97 5.85
N ALA A 297 -18.01 10.55 6.80
CA ALA A 297 -17.52 11.62 7.66
C ALA A 297 -17.33 11.18 9.10
N VAL A 298 -16.18 11.52 9.69
CA VAL A 298 -15.89 11.34 11.11
C VAL A 298 -15.52 12.64 11.78
N ASN A 299 -15.56 12.63 13.11
CA ASN A 299 -14.94 13.66 13.93
C ASN A 299 -13.42 13.68 13.76
N GLN A 300 -12.77 14.75 14.23
CA GLN A 300 -11.32 14.85 14.22
C GLN A 300 -10.70 13.70 15.03
N VAL A 301 -9.65 13.09 14.47
CA VAL A 301 -8.83 12.09 15.15
C VAL A 301 -7.43 12.67 15.30
N SER A 302 -7.13 13.22 16.47
CA SER A 302 -5.84 13.86 16.77
C SER A 302 -4.70 12.83 16.89
N SER A 303 -5.02 11.63 17.37
CA SER A 303 -4.15 10.46 17.35
C SER A 303 -5.01 9.21 17.35
N TYR A 304 -4.71 8.26 16.47
CA TYR A 304 -5.34 6.96 16.46
C TYR A 304 -4.62 6.03 17.45
N SER A 305 -5.37 5.38 18.34
CA SER A 305 -4.85 4.33 19.23
C SER A 305 -5.60 3.01 19.08
N SER A 306 -6.85 3.06 18.67
CA SER A 306 -7.76 1.92 18.53
C SER A 306 -8.94 2.30 17.65
N PRO A 307 -9.75 1.34 17.18
CA PRO A 307 -10.95 1.64 16.39
C PRO A 307 -11.88 2.67 17.04
N SER A 308 -12.00 2.66 18.37
CA SER A 308 -12.79 3.61 19.15
C SER A 308 -12.27 5.06 19.16
N SER A 309 -11.05 5.32 18.68
CA SER A 309 -10.55 6.69 18.46
C SER A 309 -11.31 7.40 17.35
N VAL A 310 -12.01 6.64 16.48
CA VAL A 310 -12.75 7.17 15.34
C VAL A 310 -14.23 7.21 15.68
N SER A 311 -14.82 8.39 15.63
CA SER A 311 -16.23 8.60 15.95
C SER A 311 -16.97 9.13 14.72
N MET A 312 -17.97 8.38 14.27
CA MET A 312 -18.83 8.71 13.14
C MET A 312 -19.54 10.06 13.31
N TYR A 313 -19.61 10.85 12.24
CA TYR A 313 -20.52 12.00 12.16
C TYR A 313 -21.97 11.51 12.13
N ALA A 314 -22.81 12.07 13.01
CA ALA A 314 -24.18 11.58 13.20
C ALA A 314 -24.98 11.45 11.90
N SER A 315 -24.87 12.41 10.97
CA SER A 315 -25.61 12.39 9.71
C SER A 315 -24.89 11.68 8.56
N SER A 316 -23.65 11.18 8.74
CA SER A 316 -22.97 10.48 7.65
C SER A 316 -23.79 9.28 7.21
N SER A 317 -24.09 9.21 5.91
CA SER A 317 -24.83 8.10 5.31
C SER A 317 -24.04 6.79 5.39
N TRP A 318 -24.76 5.70 5.60
CA TRP A 318 -24.26 4.33 5.72
C TRP A 318 -24.82 3.47 4.60
N GLY A 319 -24.05 2.48 4.17
CA GLY A 319 -24.55 1.44 3.29
C GLY A 319 -25.54 0.52 4.01
N PRO A 320 -25.88 -0.65 3.44
CA PRO A 320 -25.27 -1.24 2.26
C PRO A 320 -25.64 -0.51 0.96
N VAL A 321 -25.00 -0.91 -0.13
CA VAL A 321 -25.62 -0.79 -1.47
C VAL A 321 -26.64 -1.93 -1.61
N ASP A 322 -27.72 -1.77 -2.38
CA ASP A 322 -28.80 -2.78 -2.49
C ASP A 322 -28.29 -4.18 -2.89
N ASP A 323 -27.23 -4.24 -3.71
CA ASP A 323 -26.60 -5.50 -4.12
C ASP A 323 -25.59 -6.07 -3.11
N GLY A 324 -25.49 -5.45 -1.94
CA GLY A 324 -24.69 -5.87 -0.79
C GLY A 324 -23.26 -5.37 -0.76
N ARG A 325 -22.88 -4.47 -1.68
CA ARG A 325 -21.52 -3.89 -1.69
C ARG A 325 -21.25 -3.00 -0.49
N ILE A 326 -19.98 -2.97 -0.09
CA ILE A 326 -19.48 -2.15 1.02
C ILE A 326 -19.40 -0.69 0.58
N LYS A 327 -20.24 0.17 1.18
CA LYS A 327 -20.14 1.63 1.10
C LYS A 327 -20.43 2.27 2.48
N PRO A 328 -19.79 3.41 2.83
CA PRO A 328 -18.74 4.10 2.09
C PRO A 328 -17.49 3.22 1.94
N ASP A 329 -16.53 3.59 1.06
CA ASP A 329 -15.29 2.81 0.97
C ASP A 329 -14.37 3.12 2.15
N VAL A 330 -14.29 4.39 2.56
CA VAL A 330 -13.42 4.87 3.64
C VAL A 330 -14.06 6.08 4.33
N VAL A 331 -13.49 6.51 5.46
CA VAL A 331 -13.88 7.75 6.15
C VAL A 331 -12.74 8.76 6.26
N GLY A 332 -13.10 10.04 6.38
CA GLY A 332 -12.18 11.16 6.64
C GLY A 332 -12.81 12.22 7.55
N LYS A 333 -12.05 13.23 7.97
CA LYS A 333 -12.57 14.28 8.87
C LYS A 333 -13.61 15.12 8.14
N GLY A 334 -14.86 15.04 8.59
CA GLY A 334 -15.97 15.82 8.04
C GLY A 334 -16.58 16.81 9.03
N VAL A 335 -16.21 16.79 10.31
CA VAL A 335 -16.81 17.63 11.36
C VAL A 335 -15.87 18.76 11.77
N PHE A 336 -16.40 19.98 11.91
CA PHE A 336 -15.72 21.22 12.24
C PHE A 336 -14.47 21.44 11.37
N VAL A 337 -14.62 21.30 10.05
CA VAL A 337 -13.55 21.57 9.09
C VAL A 337 -13.51 23.07 8.81
N TYR A 338 -12.39 23.73 9.09
CA TYR A 338 -12.20 25.17 8.89
C TYR A 338 -11.51 25.44 7.56
N SER A 339 -12.16 26.13 6.64
CA SER A 339 -11.60 26.39 5.31
C SER A 339 -12.02 27.74 4.77
N THR A 340 -11.63 28.04 3.53
CA THR A 340 -11.98 29.28 2.83
C THR A 340 -13.49 29.46 2.69
N SER A 341 -13.94 30.69 2.59
CA SER A 341 -15.34 31.04 2.36
C SER A 341 -15.46 31.94 1.13
N GLY A 342 -16.52 31.74 0.35
CA GLY A 342 -16.83 32.56 -0.81
C GLY A 342 -17.34 33.97 -0.48
N SER A 343 -17.42 34.33 0.80
CA SER A 343 -18.00 35.60 1.26
C SER A 343 -17.06 36.81 1.06
N SER A 344 -15.75 36.60 1.01
CA SER A 344 -14.76 37.62 0.62
C SER A 344 -13.41 36.96 0.31
N ASN A 345 -12.46 37.69 -0.29
CA ASN A 345 -11.13 37.15 -0.63
C ASN A 345 -10.26 36.73 0.57
N SER A 346 -10.70 37.00 1.79
CA SER A 346 -10.00 36.65 3.04
C SER A 346 -10.93 36.00 4.06
N ALA A 347 -12.11 35.53 3.63
CA ALA A 347 -13.11 34.96 4.52
C ALA A 347 -12.86 33.46 4.74
N TYR A 348 -13.18 32.99 5.93
CA TYR A 348 -13.11 31.58 6.28
C TYR A 348 -14.39 31.17 6.99
N ALA A 349 -14.73 29.89 6.92
CA ALA A 349 -15.89 29.31 7.59
C ALA A 349 -15.53 27.94 8.16
N THR A 350 -16.41 27.45 9.03
CA THR A 350 -16.36 26.07 9.52
C THR A 350 -17.61 25.34 9.06
N MET A 351 -17.44 24.18 8.44
CA MET A 351 -18.55 23.36 7.94
C MET A 351 -18.46 21.91 8.42
N ASN A 352 -19.59 21.21 8.34
CA ASN A 352 -19.74 19.80 8.69
C ASN A 352 -20.32 19.03 7.51
N GLY A 353 -19.92 17.78 7.36
CA GLY A 353 -20.55 16.82 6.46
C GLY A 353 -19.56 15.96 5.69
N THR A 354 -20.08 14.96 4.99
CA THR A 354 -19.31 14.16 4.02
C THR A 354 -18.72 15.02 2.90
N SER A 355 -19.34 16.17 2.60
CA SER A 355 -18.80 17.20 1.71
C SER A 355 -17.47 17.81 2.19
N MET A 356 -17.16 17.75 3.48
CA MET A 356 -15.87 18.22 4.02
C MET A 356 -14.86 17.07 4.17
N ALA A 357 -15.35 15.85 4.43
CA ALA A 357 -14.51 14.65 4.47
C ALA A 357 -13.96 14.28 3.08
N THR A 358 -14.75 14.47 2.04
CA THR A 358 -14.39 14.16 0.64
C THR A 358 -13.15 14.93 0.17
N PRO A 359 -13.08 16.28 0.26
CA PRO A 359 -11.87 17.01 -0.09
C PRO A 359 -10.73 16.70 0.87
N ASN A 360 -10.98 16.41 2.16
CA ASN A 360 -9.96 15.96 3.10
C ASN A 360 -9.23 14.69 2.61
N VAL A 361 -10.01 13.69 2.19
CA VAL A 361 -9.49 12.45 1.60
C VAL A 361 -8.84 12.74 0.24
N ALA A 362 -9.54 13.36 -0.70
CA ALA A 362 -9.04 13.60 -2.05
C ALA A 362 -7.70 14.38 -2.06
N GLY A 363 -7.55 15.40 -1.23
CA GLY A 363 -6.28 16.13 -1.11
C GLY A 363 -5.15 15.29 -0.50
N THR A 364 -5.47 14.37 0.41
CA THR A 364 -4.48 13.41 0.94
C THR A 364 -4.03 12.42 -0.16
N LEU A 365 -4.99 11.92 -0.95
CA LEU A 365 -4.73 11.01 -2.05
C LEU A 365 -3.94 11.67 -3.19
N ALA A 366 -4.14 12.97 -3.42
CA ALA A 366 -3.33 13.74 -4.35
C ALA A 366 -1.84 13.71 -3.96
N LEU A 367 -1.50 13.87 -2.67
CA LEU A 367 -0.11 13.75 -2.19
C LEU A 367 0.44 12.33 -2.41
N LEU A 368 -0.38 11.29 -2.24
CA LEU A 368 0.04 9.92 -2.52
C LEU A 368 0.34 9.69 -4.01
N GLN A 369 -0.46 10.30 -4.91
CA GLN A 369 -0.15 10.30 -6.34
C GLN A 369 1.15 11.04 -6.64
N GLU A 370 1.38 12.21 -6.05
CA GLU A 370 2.64 12.94 -6.20
C GLU A 370 3.84 12.07 -5.76
N HIS A 371 3.74 11.42 -4.59
CA HIS A 371 4.79 10.53 -4.10
C HIS A 371 5.09 9.39 -5.08
N TYR A 372 4.03 8.73 -5.56
CA TYR A 372 4.18 7.63 -6.49
C TYR A 372 4.77 8.09 -7.83
N ILE A 373 4.36 9.25 -8.36
CA ILE A 373 4.92 9.84 -9.58
C ILE A 373 6.41 10.17 -9.37
N ASN A 374 6.79 10.75 -8.23
CA ASN A 374 8.19 11.09 -7.93
C ASN A 374 9.12 9.87 -7.97
N LEU A 375 8.61 8.69 -7.61
CA LEU A 375 9.37 7.43 -7.64
C LEU A 375 9.28 6.68 -8.98
N ASN A 376 8.17 6.80 -9.71
CA ASN A 376 7.85 5.90 -10.82
C ASN A 376 7.66 6.59 -12.18
N GLY A 377 7.62 7.92 -12.20
CA GLY A 377 7.41 8.75 -13.39
C GLY A 377 5.98 8.76 -13.94
N ASN A 378 5.09 7.89 -13.47
CA ASN A 378 3.69 7.78 -13.89
C ASN A 378 2.76 7.70 -12.66
N PRO A 379 1.50 8.17 -12.76
CA PRO A 379 0.51 8.01 -11.70
C PRO A 379 0.11 6.54 -11.52
N MET A 380 -0.38 6.20 -10.32
CA MET A 380 -1.10 4.95 -10.08
C MET A 380 -2.42 4.93 -10.86
N ARG A 381 -2.86 3.74 -11.26
CA ARG A 381 -4.26 3.51 -11.67
C ARG A 381 -5.21 3.92 -10.54
N SER A 382 -6.44 4.30 -10.90
CA SER A 382 -7.49 4.63 -9.95
C SER A 382 -7.78 3.47 -8.99
N ALA A 383 -7.83 2.24 -9.50
CA ALA A 383 -7.93 1.02 -8.71
C ALA A 383 -6.75 0.83 -7.73
N THR A 384 -5.53 1.21 -8.12
CA THR A 384 -4.35 1.10 -7.25
C THR A 384 -4.40 2.14 -6.14
N LEU A 385 -4.75 3.40 -6.45
CA LEU A 385 -4.91 4.45 -5.44
C LEU A 385 -6.06 4.12 -4.47
N LYS A 386 -7.22 3.69 -4.96
CA LYS A 386 -8.36 3.22 -4.16
C LYS A 386 -7.97 2.02 -3.28
N GLY A 387 -7.32 1.01 -3.87
CA GLY A 387 -6.86 -0.17 -3.14
C GLY A 387 -5.82 0.16 -2.08
N LEU A 388 -4.88 1.06 -2.35
CA LEU A 388 -3.83 1.42 -1.41
C LEU A 388 -4.41 2.04 -0.15
N VAL A 389 -5.37 2.95 -0.29
CA VAL A 389 -5.98 3.64 0.86
C VAL A 389 -6.89 2.72 1.66
N ILE A 390 -7.58 1.77 1.01
CA ILE A 390 -8.33 0.70 1.68
C ILE A 390 -7.38 -0.27 2.40
N HIS A 391 -6.29 -0.67 1.74
CA HIS A 391 -5.32 -1.62 2.28
C HIS A 391 -4.62 -1.06 3.54
N THR A 392 -4.42 0.25 3.59
CA THR A 392 -3.66 0.92 4.65
C THR A 392 -4.51 1.71 5.64
N ALA A 393 -5.84 1.74 5.46
CA ALA A 393 -6.74 2.36 6.41
C ALA A 393 -6.54 1.82 7.83
N ASP A 394 -6.71 2.71 8.81
CA ASP A 394 -6.84 2.27 10.19
C ASP A 394 -8.19 1.62 10.40
N GLU A 395 -8.18 0.54 11.18
CA GLU A 395 -9.38 -0.17 11.59
C GLU A 395 -10.36 0.75 12.34
N THR A 396 -11.65 0.55 12.15
CA THR A 396 -12.72 1.35 12.77
C THR A 396 -13.92 0.46 13.11
N GLY A 397 -14.98 1.04 13.67
CA GLY A 397 -16.21 0.29 13.88
C GLY A 397 -16.17 -0.67 15.07
N PRO A 398 -17.25 -1.45 15.26
CA PRO A 398 -17.43 -2.30 16.44
C PRO A 398 -16.70 -3.65 16.35
N ALA A 399 -16.28 -4.08 15.17
CA ALA A 399 -15.67 -5.39 14.91
C ALA A 399 -14.54 -5.25 13.88
N LEU A 400 -13.61 -6.21 13.89
CA LEU A 400 -12.51 -6.25 12.93
C LEU A 400 -13.03 -6.52 11.51
N GLY A 401 -12.56 -5.73 10.54
CA GLY A 401 -12.90 -5.86 9.13
C GLY A 401 -13.80 -4.70 8.67
N PRO A 402 -14.26 -4.74 7.41
CA PRO A 402 -15.14 -3.69 6.91
C PRO A 402 -16.51 -3.71 7.59
N ASP A 403 -17.19 -2.58 7.59
CA ASP A 403 -18.60 -2.45 7.96
C ASP A 403 -19.31 -1.40 7.06
N TYR A 404 -20.64 -1.37 7.06
CA TYR A 404 -21.40 -0.42 6.24
C TYR A 404 -21.43 1.02 6.80
N MET A 405 -20.84 1.26 7.97
CA MET A 405 -20.77 2.58 8.60
C MET A 405 -19.51 3.32 8.15
N TYR A 406 -18.35 2.70 8.36
CA TYR A 406 -17.02 3.26 8.15
C TYR A 406 -16.32 2.71 6.90
N GLY A 407 -16.92 1.72 6.23
CA GLY A 407 -16.29 1.04 5.10
C GLY A 407 -15.09 0.23 5.54
N TRP A 408 -13.97 0.41 4.86
CA TRP A 408 -12.69 -0.20 5.20
C TRP A 408 -11.89 0.59 6.25
N GLY A 409 -12.41 1.73 6.72
CA GLY A 409 -11.87 2.46 7.85
C GLY A 409 -11.32 3.85 7.54
N LEU A 410 -10.54 4.39 8.49
CA LEU A 410 -10.03 5.75 8.44
C LEU A 410 -8.78 5.84 7.56
N VAL A 411 -8.79 6.75 6.59
CA VAL A 411 -7.64 6.98 5.70
C VAL A 411 -6.37 7.28 6.49
N ASN A 412 -5.29 6.55 6.21
CA ASN A 412 -3.97 6.75 6.81
C ASN A 412 -2.92 7.01 5.72
N GLY A 413 -2.68 8.30 5.42
CA GLY A 413 -1.75 8.73 4.39
C GLY A 413 -0.29 8.35 4.69
N GLU A 414 0.12 8.32 5.95
CA GLU A 414 1.49 7.94 6.36
C GLU A 414 1.76 6.46 6.09
N ARG A 415 0.81 5.57 6.42
CA ARG A 415 0.94 4.14 6.12
C ARG A 415 0.87 3.86 4.62
N ALA A 416 -0.02 4.53 3.88
CA ALA A 416 -0.09 4.45 2.42
C ALA A 416 1.24 4.87 1.75
N ALA A 417 1.80 6.01 2.16
CA ALA A 417 3.07 6.50 1.63
C ALA A 417 4.25 5.60 2.02
N SER A 418 4.19 4.92 3.17
CA SER A 418 5.20 3.95 3.59
C SER A 418 5.21 2.72 2.68
N VAL A 419 4.03 2.22 2.29
CA VAL A 419 3.90 1.12 1.31
C VAL A 419 4.43 1.55 -0.06
N ILE A 420 4.14 2.78 -0.51
CA ILE A 420 4.73 3.33 -1.75
C ILE A 420 6.27 3.40 -1.65
N SER A 421 6.81 3.86 -0.51
CA SER A 421 8.25 4.03 -0.30
C SER A 421 9.01 2.71 -0.16
N ALA A 422 8.34 1.66 0.34
CA ALA A 422 8.91 0.32 0.47
C ALA A 422 9.15 -0.35 -0.90
N ARG A 423 8.59 0.21 -1.98
CA ARG A 423 8.74 -0.29 -3.33
C ARG A 423 10.19 -0.25 -3.81
N GLN A 424 10.74 -1.43 -4.13
CA GLN A 424 12.06 -1.64 -4.74
C GLN A 424 11.96 -2.18 -6.18
N VAL A 425 13.09 -2.31 -6.88
CA VAL A 425 13.14 -3.10 -8.12
C VAL A 425 12.85 -4.57 -7.79
N ASN A 426 11.84 -5.17 -8.41
CA ASN A 426 11.23 -6.49 -8.11
C ASN A 426 10.20 -6.53 -6.97
N ASP A 427 9.61 -5.38 -6.64
CA ASP A 427 8.63 -5.27 -5.56
C ASP A 427 7.29 -5.98 -5.79
N ILE A 428 6.77 -6.57 -4.71
CA ILE A 428 5.43 -7.17 -4.65
C ILE A 428 4.41 -6.30 -3.90
N HIS A 429 4.84 -5.24 -3.20
CA HIS A 429 3.94 -4.45 -2.35
C HIS A 429 2.87 -3.73 -3.15
N ILE A 430 3.15 -3.27 -4.38
CA ILE A 430 2.16 -2.70 -5.31
C ILE A 430 2.41 -3.21 -6.74
N GLN A 431 1.44 -3.93 -7.30
CA GLN A 431 1.48 -4.44 -8.66
C GLN A 431 0.21 -4.09 -9.43
N GLU A 432 0.37 -3.61 -10.67
CA GLU A 432 -0.73 -3.39 -11.61
C GLU A 432 -0.71 -4.49 -12.68
N LEU A 433 -1.63 -5.43 -12.57
CA LEU A 433 -1.65 -6.68 -13.34
C LEU A 433 -2.86 -6.74 -14.29
N GLN A 434 -2.90 -7.79 -15.10
CA GLN A 434 -4.04 -8.13 -15.95
C GLN A 434 -4.35 -9.62 -15.82
N LEU A 435 -5.60 -9.93 -15.50
CA LEU A 435 -6.12 -11.28 -15.51
C LEU A 435 -6.78 -11.59 -16.85
N LYS A 436 -6.38 -12.71 -17.47
CA LYS A 436 -6.98 -13.18 -18.72
C LYS A 436 -8.23 -14.00 -18.43
N ASN A 437 -9.23 -13.94 -19.31
CA ASN A 437 -10.38 -14.83 -19.22
C ASN A 437 -9.94 -16.31 -19.26
N GLY A 438 -10.51 -17.13 -18.38
CA GLY A 438 -10.09 -18.50 -18.07
C GLY A 438 -8.75 -18.64 -17.33
N GLY A 439 -8.06 -17.54 -17.00
CA GLY A 439 -6.74 -17.54 -16.38
C GLY A 439 -6.75 -17.46 -14.85
N SER A 440 -5.59 -17.67 -14.25
CA SER A 440 -5.29 -17.34 -12.85
C SER A 440 -3.91 -16.71 -12.75
N TYR A 441 -3.71 -15.87 -11.74
CA TYR A 441 -2.41 -15.36 -11.32
C TYR A 441 -2.05 -16.00 -9.98
N GLN A 442 -0.79 -16.44 -9.84
CA GLN A 442 -0.28 -17.02 -8.60
C GLN A 442 1.03 -16.37 -8.22
N LEU A 443 1.22 -16.13 -6.92
CA LEU A 443 2.42 -15.57 -6.34
C LEU A 443 2.77 -16.32 -5.06
N GLU A 444 3.99 -16.85 -5.01
CA GLU A 444 4.54 -17.45 -3.80
C GLU A 444 5.08 -16.35 -2.88
N LEU A 445 4.64 -16.39 -1.63
CA LEU A 445 4.92 -15.43 -0.57
C LEU A 445 5.63 -16.12 0.59
N VAL A 446 6.45 -15.37 1.32
CA VAL A 446 7.06 -15.79 2.58
C VAL A 446 6.68 -14.80 3.66
N SER A 447 6.06 -15.29 4.73
CA SER A 447 5.90 -14.52 5.96
C SER A 447 6.93 -15.00 6.98
N ASP A 448 7.52 -14.08 7.74
CA ASP A 448 8.38 -14.41 8.88
C ASP A 448 7.57 -14.67 10.17
N GLY A 449 6.25 -14.46 10.12
CA GLY A 449 5.32 -14.63 11.24
C GLY A 449 5.37 -13.52 12.29
N THR A 450 6.00 -12.38 12.00
CA THR A 450 6.14 -11.26 12.94
C THR A 450 5.09 -10.18 12.73
N GLU A 451 4.65 -9.97 11.49
CA GLU A 451 3.66 -8.96 11.11
C GLU A 451 2.42 -9.60 10.44
N PRO A 452 1.22 -9.00 10.56
CA PRO A 452 0.04 -9.47 9.85
C PRO A 452 0.25 -9.51 8.33
N LEU A 453 -0.09 -10.64 7.70
CA LEU A 453 -0.08 -10.78 6.24
C LEU A 453 -1.41 -10.26 5.68
N LYS A 454 -1.34 -9.18 4.91
CA LYS A 454 -2.50 -8.59 4.24
C LYS A 454 -2.28 -8.56 2.73
N ALA A 455 -3.29 -8.97 1.97
CA ALA A 455 -3.32 -8.77 0.52
C ALA A 455 -4.66 -8.18 0.10
N SER A 456 -4.63 -7.24 -0.83
CA SER A 456 -5.84 -6.63 -1.40
C SER A 456 -5.77 -6.65 -2.91
N ILE A 457 -6.88 -7.04 -3.56
CA ILE A 457 -7.10 -6.79 -4.98
C ILE A 457 -8.20 -5.75 -5.17
N VAL A 458 -8.00 -4.85 -6.13
CA VAL A 458 -9.00 -3.87 -6.54
C VAL A 458 -8.98 -3.74 -8.05
N TRP A 459 -10.14 -3.70 -8.68
CA TRP A 459 -10.26 -3.50 -10.11
C TRP A 459 -11.32 -2.47 -10.48
N THR A 460 -11.04 -1.73 -11.54
CA THR A 460 -12.03 -0.88 -12.18
C THR A 460 -12.91 -1.78 -13.04
N ASP A 461 -14.08 -2.13 -12.53
CA ASP A 461 -15.01 -3.09 -13.12
C ASP A 461 -15.80 -2.44 -14.27
N PRO A 462 -16.16 -3.15 -15.35
CA PRO A 462 -17.10 -2.60 -16.33
C PRO A 462 -18.41 -2.18 -15.67
N ALA A 463 -19.06 -1.15 -16.20
CA ALA A 463 -20.30 -0.68 -15.60
C ALA A 463 -21.39 -1.77 -15.63
N GLY A 464 -22.06 -1.95 -14.49
CA GLY A 464 -23.12 -2.94 -14.32
C GLY A 464 -24.39 -2.63 -15.11
N SER A 465 -25.31 -3.60 -15.16
CA SER A 465 -26.64 -3.42 -15.71
C SER A 465 -27.49 -2.53 -14.80
N VAL A 466 -28.29 -1.63 -15.38
CA VAL A 466 -29.26 -0.83 -14.61
C VAL A 466 -30.51 -1.66 -14.38
N LEU A 467 -30.92 -1.79 -13.13
CA LEU A 467 -32.12 -2.52 -12.74
C LEU A 467 -33.36 -1.63 -12.88
N SER A 468 -34.54 -2.25 -12.92
CA SER A 468 -35.79 -1.49 -12.90
C SER A 468 -35.98 -0.88 -11.50
N PRO A 469 -36.49 0.36 -11.38
CA PRO A 469 -36.76 0.98 -10.07
C PRO A 469 -37.64 0.10 -9.18
N SER A 470 -37.07 -0.36 -8.07
CA SER A 470 -37.73 -1.09 -6.99
C SER A 470 -37.00 -0.80 -5.68
N LEU A 471 -37.64 -1.08 -4.54
CA LEU A 471 -36.99 -1.03 -3.25
C LEU A 471 -36.03 -2.23 -3.12
N ASP A 472 -34.78 -1.95 -2.74
CA ASP A 472 -33.70 -2.87 -2.39
C ASP A 472 -33.49 -4.06 -3.37
N PRO A 473 -33.34 -3.83 -4.69
CA PRO A 473 -33.02 -4.89 -5.64
C PRO A 473 -31.66 -5.53 -5.35
N SER A 474 -31.66 -6.84 -5.12
CA SER A 474 -30.45 -7.58 -4.73
C SER A 474 -29.63 -8.14 -5.90
N GLU A 475 -30.03 -7.86 -7.15
CA GLU A 475 -29.25 -8.32 -8.30
C GLU A 475 -27.87 -7.65 -8.36
N ARG A 476 -26.84 -8.49 -8.43
CA ARG A 476 -25.44 -8.04 -8.45
C ARG A 476 -25.16 -7.13 -9.64
N THR A 477 -24.54 -5.98 -9.36
CA THR A 477 -24.07 -5.06 -10.39
C THR A 477 -22.64 -5.35 -10.83
N LEU A 478 -21.91 -6.18 -10.07
CA LEU A 478 -20.57 -6.67 -10.41
C LEU A 478 -20.59 -7.43 -11.74
N VAL A 479 -19.65 -7.11 -12.65
CA VAL A 479 -19.57 -7.70 -13.98
C VAL A 479 -18.46 -8.74 -14.06
N ASN A 480 -17.23 -8.37 -13.70
CA ASN A 480 -16.11 -9.29 -13.63
C ASN A 480 -15.86 -9.65 -12.16
N ASP A 481 -16.15 -10.91 -11.82
CA ASP A 481 -15.99 -11.47 -10.48
C ASP A 481 -14.58 -12.02 -10.31
N LEU A 482 -13.67 -11.24 -9.72
CA LEU A 482 -12.30 -11.68 -9.42
C LEU A 482 -12.24 -12.22 -7.99
N ASP A 483 -11.52 -13.34 -7.82
CA ASP A 483 -11.38 -14.01 -6.53
C ASP A 483 -9.92 -14.03 -6.05
N LEU A 484 -9.69 -13.47 -4.88
CA LEU A 484 -8.46 -13.52 -4.11
C LEU A 484 -8.53 -14.63 -3.07
N ARG A 485 -7.47 -15.44 -3.01
CA ARG A 485 -7.28 -16.43 -1.96
C ARG A 485 -5.81 -16.49 -1.57
N ILE A 486 -5.54 -16.60 -0.27
CA ILE A 486 -4.22 -17.00 0.23
C ILE A 486 -4.34 -18.41 0.79
N SER A 487 -3.38 -19.29 0.50
CA SER A 487 -3.34 -20.65 1.03
C SER A 487 -2.00 -20.98 1.68
N LYS A 488 -2.04 -21.79 2.75
CA LYS A 488 -0.86 -22.42 3.37
C LYS A 488 -1.18 -23.89 3.60
N ALA A 489 -0.44 -24.78 2.94
CA ALA A 489 -0.76 -26.21 2.92
C ALA A 489 -2.24 -26.45 2.53
N THR A 490 -3.06 -27.01 3.43
CA THR A 490 -4.49 -27.27 3.19
C THR A 490 -5.41 -26.14 3.67
N SER A 491 -4.89 -25.13 4.37
CA SER A 491 -5.68 -24.00 4.88
C SER A 491 -5.84 -22.91 3.81
N ASN A 492 -7.08 -22.43 3.65
CA ASN A 492 -7.43 -21.31 2.78
C ASN A 492 -7.91 -20.12 3.62
N PHE A 493 -7.48 -18.92 3.22
CA PHE A 493 -7.88 -17.65 3.79
C PHE A 493 -8.62 -16.87 2.71
N TYR A 494 -9.83 -16.42 3.04
CA TYR A 494 -10.73 -15.76 2.10
C TYR A 494 -10.89 -14.27 2.41
N PRO A 495 -11.36 -13.48 1.43
CA PRO A 495 -11.64 -12.07 1.60
C PRO A 495 -12.76 -11.83 2.62
N TRP A 496 -12.84 -10.59 3.11
CA TRP A 496 -13.98 -10.14 3.91
C TRP A 496 -15.25 -10.01 3.06
N SER A 497 -16.39 -10.36 3.66
CA SER A 497 -17.73 -10.18 3.11
C SER A 497 -18.73 -9.78 4.20
N LEU A 498 -19.66 -8.87 3.88
CA LEU A 498 -20.76 -8.46 4.77
C LEU A 498 -22.09 -9.13 4.39
N ASP A 499 -23.02 -9.17 5.34
CA ASP A 499 -24.39 -9.63 5.12
C ASP A 499 -25.32 -8.42 4.99
N PRO A 500 -25.84 -8.10 3.79
CA PRO A 500 -26.74 -6.96 3.61
C PRO A 500 -28.07 -7.10 4.35
N TYR A 501 -28.50 -8.33 4.67
CA TYR A 501 -29.74 -8.56 5.42
C TYR A 501 -29.56 -8.36 6.93
N ASN A 502 -28.31 -8.28 7.39
CA ASN A 502 -27.96 -7.99 8.78
C ASN A 502 -26.85 -6.94 8.81
N PRO A 503 -27.13 -5.68 8.40
CA PRO A 503 -26.07 -4.71 8.06
C PRO A 503 -25.21 -4.26 9.25
N SER A 504 -25.65 -4.51 10.49
CA SER A 504 -24.87 -4.28 11.71
C SER A 504 -23.97 -5.45 12.12
N ALA A 505 -24.10 -6.61 11.47
CA ALA A 505 -23.30 -7.79 11.77
C ALA A 505 -21.83 -7.60 11.35
N ALA A 506 -20.93 -8.22 12.10
CA ALA A 506 -19.51 -8.22 11.76
C ALA A 506 -19.26 -8.92 10.42
N ALA A 507 -18.28 -8.43 9.66
CA ALA A 507 -17.82 -9.09 8.44
C ALA A 507 -17.33 -10.52 8.72
N THR A 508 -17.50 -11.38 7.72
CA THR A 508 -17.04 -12.77 7.73
C THR A 508 -15.95 -13.00 6.69
N ARG A 509 -15.23 -14.12 6.81
CA ARG A 509 -14.11 -14.49 5.92
C ARG A 509 -14.06 -15.99 5.64
N TYR A 510 -15.26 -16.59 5.47
CA TYR A 510 -15.44 -18.03 5.31
C TYR A 510 -15.61 -18.47 3.85
N SER A 511 -15.89 -17.53 2.95
CA SER A 511 -16.13 -17.76 1.54
C SER A 511 -15.55 -16.62 0.70
N LYS A 512 -15.53 -16.81 -0.62
CA LYS A 512 -15.25 -15.74 -1.58
C LYS A 512 -16.21 -14.55 -1.36
N ASN A 513 -15.76 -13.35 -1.71
CA ASN A 513 -16.65 -12.22 -1.93
C ASN A 513 -17.16 -12.32 -3.38
N TYR A 514 -18.38 -11.89 -3.64
CA TYR A 514 -18.98 -11.99 -4.97
C TYR A 514 -19.70 -10.73 -5.43
N VAL A 515 -19.60 -9.65 -4.65
CA VAL A 515 -20.35 -8.40 -4.90
C VAL A 515 -19.41 -7.22 -5.00
N ASP A 516 -18.32 -7.20 -4.23
CA ASP A 516 -17.37 -6.09 -4.20
C ASP A 516 -16.30 -6.21 -5.30
N ASN A 517 -15.96 -5.09 -5.93
CA ASN A 517 -14.78 -4.98 -6.80
C ASN A 517 -13.48 -4.67 -6.01
N VAL A 518 -13.52 -4.98 -4.71
CA VAL A 518 -12.45 -4.81 -3.73
C VAL A 518 -12.48 -6.06 -2.85
N GLU A 519 -11.39 -6.81 -2.84
CA GLU A 519 -11.25 -7.95 -1.95
C GLU A 519 -10.00 -7.81 -1.09
N VAL A 520 -10.14 -8.10 0.20
CA VAL A 520 -9.05 -7.98 1.17
C VAL A 520 -8.98 -9.24 2.03
N VAL A 521 -7.85 -9.95 1.94
CA VAL A 521 -7.50 -11.06 2.84
C VAL A 521 -6.57 -10.54 3.93
N LEU A 522 -6.91 -10.79 5.18
CA LEU A 522 -6.07 -10.50 6.35
C LEU A 522 -5.84 -11.78 7.16
N ILE A 523 -4.57 -12.08 7.41
CA ILE A 523 -4.10 -13.10 8.34
C ILE A 523 -3.39 -12.36 9.47
N GLU A 524 -4.08 -12.17 10.59
CA GLU A 524 -3.59 -11.36 11.73
C GLU A 524 -2.28 -11.91 12.32
N ASN A 525 -2.18 -13.24 12.43
CA ASN A 525 -1.07 -13.93 13.05
C ASN A 525 -0.57 -15.04 12.10
N PRO A 526 0.14 -14.70 11.02
CA PRO A 526 0.60 -15.69 10.06
C PRO A 526 1.66 -16.59 10.69
N ALA A 527 1.59 -17.90 10.44
CA ALA A 527 2.66 -18.81 10.78
C ALA A 527 3.81 -18.61 9.78
N ALA A 528 5.05 -18.51 10.28
CA ALA A 528 6.24 -18.37 9.44
C ALA A 528 6.31 -19.41 8.30
N GLY A 529 6.88 -19.01 7.17
CA GLY A 529 7.09 -19.86 5.99
C GLY A 529 6.22 -19.47 4.80
N ASN A 530 6.07 -20.41 3.87
CA ASN A 530 5.53 -20.11 2.54
C ASN A 530 4.00 -20.07 2.53
N TYR A 531 3.47 -19.21 1.66
CA TYR A 531 2.06 -19.03 1.34
C TYR A 531 1.93 -18.90 -0.18
N THR A 532 0.82 -19.37 -0.74
CA THR A 532 0.47 -19.14 -2.14
C THR A 532 -0.68 -18.15 -2.19
N LEU A 533 -0.47 -16.99 -2.80
CA LEU A 533 -1.54 -16.07 -3.20
C LEU A 533 -2.04 -16.47 -4.58
N THR A 534 -3.36 -16.55 -4.74
CA THR A 534 -4.03 -16.85 -6.01
C THR A 534 -5.05 -15.75 -6.29
N VAL A 535 -5.03 -15.21 -7.50
CA VAL A 535 -6.12 -14.38 -8.05
C VAL A 535 -6.70 -15.13 -9.25
N SER A 536 -7.97 -15.49 -9.16
CA SER A 536 -8.74 -16.13 -10.23
C SER A 536 -9.98 -15.29 -10.57
N HIS A 537 -10.88 -15.84 -11.38
CA HIS A 537 -12.18 -15.25 -11.64
C HIS A 537 -13.24 -16.34 -11.75
N GLU A 538 -14.49 -15.95 -11.53
CA GLU A 538 -15.66 -16.80 -11.71
C GLU A 538 -16.49 -16.34 -12.92
N GLY A 539 -17.11 -17.31 -13.61
CA GLY A 539 -17.92 -17.03 -14.80
C GLY A 539 -17.09 -16.66 -16.03
N TYR A 540 -17.65 -15.78 -16.86
CA TYR A 540 -17.07 -15.37 -18.14
C TYR A 540 -16.80 -13.86 -18.13
N MET A 541 -15.53 -13.47 -18.26
CA MET A 541 -15.16 -12.07 -18.47
C MET A 541 -15.24 -11.71 -19.96
N THR A 542 -15.94 -10.62 -20.29
CA THR A 542 -16.10 -10.14 -21.68
C THR A 542 -14.81 -9.61 -22.30
N ALA A 543 -13.84 -9.24 -21.46
CA ALA A 543 -12.48 -8.87 -21.82
C ALA A 543 -11.51 -9.25 -20.68
N ASN A 544 -10.20 -9.13 -20.90
CA ASN A 544 -9.24 -9.28 -19.80
C ASN A 544 -9.44 -8.15 -18.78
N GLN A 545 -9.43 -8.46 -17.50
CA GLN A 545 -9.61 -7.48 -16.42
C GLN A 545 -8.26 -7.04 -15.87
N ASN A 546 -8.01 -5.73 -15.89
CA ASN A 546 -6.89 -5.14 -15.17
C ASN A 546 -7.21 -5.07 -13.68
N PHE A 547 -6.27 -5.46 -12.82
CA PHE A 547 -6.44 -5.36 -11.36
C PHE A 547 -5.16 -4.86 -10.70
N SER A 548 -5.32 -4.28 -9.51
CA SER A 548 -4.23 -3.83 -8.66
C SER A 548 -4.08 -4.80 -7.50
N LEU A 549 -2.87 -5.20 -7.17
CA LEU A 549 -2.54 -6.09 -6.06
C LEU A 549 -1.63 -5.34 -5.08
N ILE A 550 -2.03 -5.27 -3.82
CA ILE A 550 -1.26 -4.64 -2.74
C ILE A 550 -1.00 -5.67 -1.65
N ILE A 551 0.26 -5.81 -1.22
CA ILE A 551 0.69 -6.81 -0.24
C ILE A 551 1.53 -6.16 0.86
N THR A 552 1.26 -6.51 2.12
CA THR A 552 2.12 -6.20 3.28
C THR A 552 2.24 -7.41 4.21
N GLY A 553 3.30 -7.45 5.02
CA GLY A 553 3.56 -8.56 5.96
C GLY A 553 4.09 -9.85 5.34
N ALA A 554 4.53 -9.79 4.08
CA ALA A 554 5.24 -10.87 3.40
C ALA A 554 6.23 -10.33 2.36
N SER A 555 7.24 -11.13 2.04
CA SER A 555 8.14 -10.92 0.91
C SER A 555 7.82 -11.92 -0.21
N LYS A 556 8.28 -11.63 -1.42
CA LYS A 556 8.24 -12.59 -2.52
C LYS A 556 9.11 -13.80 -2.16
N PHE A 557 8.62 -15.00 -2.46
CA PHE A 557 9.47 -16.19 -2.41
C PHE A 557 10.49 -16.13 -3.55
N GLU A 558 11.77 -16.02 -3.20
CA GLU A 558 12.87 -16.10 -4.14
C GLU A 558 13.62 -17.42 -3.93
N MET A 559 13.71 -18.22 -4.99
CA MET A 559 14.54 -19.42 -4.98
C MET A 559 16.01 -19.02 -4.84
N SER A 560 16.74 -19.70 -3.96
CA SER A 560 18.20 -19.53 -3.85
C SER A 560 18.92 -20.64 -4.60
N ALA A 561 20.09 -20.33 -5.17
CA ALA A 561 20.96 -21.34 -5.77
C ALA A 561 21.30 -22.42 -4.72
N PRO A 562 21.38 -23.71 -5.11
CA PRO A 562 21.58 -24.80 -4.18
C PRO A 562 22.95 -24.70 -3.49
N VAL A 563 23.10 -25.33 -2.32
CA VAL A 563 24.41 -25.54 -1.68
C VAL A 563 24.74 -27.02 -1.78
N ALA A 564 25.78 -27.36 -2.53
CA ALA A 564 26.16 -28.72 -2.86
C ALA A 564 26.74 -29.44 -1.63
N ASP A 565 26.20 -30.59 -1.28
CA ASP A 565 26.75 -31.45 -0.24
C ASP A 565 26.48 -32.93 -0.50
N PHE A 566 27.36 -33.81 -0.01
CA PHE A 566 27.22 -35.26 -0.12
C PHE A 566 28.04 -36.06 0.88
N THR A 567 27.66 -37.33 1.02
CA THR A 567 28.40 -38.37 1.74
C THR A 567 28.50 -39.66 0.91
N ALA A 568 29.47 -40.50 1.23
CA ALA A 568 29.54 -41.90 0.78
C ALA A 568 29.45 -42.85 1.97
N ASP A 569 28.82 -44.01 1.79
CA ASP A 569 28.71 -45.06 2.82
C ASP A 569 30.06 -45.71 3.14
N LYS A 570 30.96 -45.79 2.14
CA LYS A 570 32.32 -46.34 2.25
C LYS A 570 33.32 -45.41 1.57
N ARG A 571 34.55 -45.41 2.09
CA ARG A 571 35.68 -44.67 1.49
C ARG A 571 36.90 -45.54 1.19
N ASN A 572 36.90 -46.79 1.67
CA ASN A 572 37.93 -47.78 1.39
C ASN A 572 37.24 -49.03 0.87
N VAL A 573 37.59 -49.44 -0.34
CA VAL A 573 36.95 -50.58 -1.03
C VAL A 573 37.97 -51.39 -1.82
N THR A 574 37.60 -52.62 -2.20
CA THR A 574 38.35 -53.40 -3.20
C THR A 574 37.79 -53.16 -4.61
N PRO A 575 38.55 -53.42 -5.69
CA PRO A 575 38.07 -53.24 -7.05
C PRO A 575 36.74 -53.97 -7.33
N GLY A 576 35.76 -53.23 -7.86
CA GLY A 576 34.44 -53.75 -8.23
C GLY A 576 33.37 -53.63 -7.14
N GLU A 577 33.74 -53.40 -5.88
CA GLU A 577 32.77 -53.12 -4.82
C GLU A 577 32.00 -51.83 -5.12
N SER A 578 30.68 -51.86 -4.84
CA SER A 578 29.79 -50.72 -5.03
C SER A 578 29.79 -49.81 -3.81
N ILE A 579 29.90 -48.50 -4.05
CA ILE A 579 29.80 -47.42 -3.06
C ILE A 579 28.50 -46.65 -3.31
N GLN A 580 27.70 -46.49 -2.26
CA GLN A 580 26.49 -45.69 -2.30
C GLN A 580 26.80 -44.24 -1.90
N PHE A 581 26.59 -43.32 -2.83
CA PHE A 581 26.63 -41.89 -2.55
C PHE A 581 25.24 -41.38 -2.17
N THR A 582 25.21 -40.44 -1.23
CA THR A 582 23.99 -39.79 -0.75
C THR A 582 24.13 -38.28 -0.92
N ASN A 583 23.22 -37.68 -1.67
CA ASN A 583 23.07 -36.23 -1.77
C ASN A 583 22.62 -35.63 -0.42
N LYS A 584 23.29 -34.57 0.02
CA LYS A 584 22.95 -33.76 1.21
C LYS A 584 22.74 -32.28 0.86
N SER A 585 22.70 -31.95 -0.42
CA SER A 585 22.61 -30.58 -0.91
C SER A 585 21.31 -29.89 -0.46
N GLN A 586 21.37 -28.58 -0.23
CA GLN A 586 20.27 -27.75 0.26
C GLN A 586 19.61 -26.92 -0.86
N GLN A 587 18.48 -26.27 -0.54
CA GLN A 587 17.68 -25.39 -1.43
C GLN A 587 17.16 -26.08 -2.71
N ALA A 588 16.61 -27.28 -2.53
CA ALA A 588 15.82 -28.00 -3.52
C ALA A 588 16.45 -28.09 -4.93
N PRO A 589 17.66 -28.68 -5.06
CA PRO A 589 18.20 -29.01 -6.38
C PRO A 589 17.30 -29.99 -7.12
N ASN A 590 17.18 -29.83 -8.44
CA ASN A 590 16.39 -30.72 -9.31
C ASN A 590 17.23 -31.40 -10.40
N SER A 591 18.54 -31.12 -10.44
CA SER A 591 19.49 -31.75 -11.36
C SER A 591 20.81 -32.04 -10.64
N PHE A 592 21.39 -33.20 -10.92
CA PHE A 592 22.58 -33.72 -10.27
C PHE A 592 23.59 -34.18 -11.33
N LYS A 593 24.85 -33.81 -11.16
CA LYS A 593 25.96 -34.31 -11.95
C LYS A 593 27.11 -34.71 -11.03
N TRP A 594 27.36 -36.00 -10.98
CA TRP A 594 28.48 -36.61 -10.29
C TRP A 594 29.62 -36.86 -11.25
N GLU A 595 30.84 -36.51 -10.84
CA GLU A 595 32.08 -36.81 -11.55
C GLU A 595 33.08 -37.38 -10.54
N PHE A 596 33.62 -38.57 -10.83
CA PHE A 596 34.67 -39.21 -10.05
C PHE A 596 35.92 -39.27 -10.90
N THR A 597 37.02 -38.70 -10.40
CA THR A 597 38.27 -38.54 -11.16
C THR A 597 39.43 -39.13 -10.39
N GLY A 598 40.29 -39.87 -11.09
CA GLY A 598 41.40 -40.63 -10.52
C GLY A 598 42.05 -41.50 -11.61
N PRO A 599 42.39 -42.77 -11.35
CA PRO A 599 42.86 -43.72 -12.37
C PRO A 599 41.91 -43.88 -13.57
N ALA A 600 40.61 -43.72 -13.33
CA ALA A 600 39.57 -43.67 -14.36
C ALA A 600 38.61 -42.50 -14.10
N THR A 601 37.83 -42.12 -15.11
CA THR A 601 36.75 -41.12 -14.96
C THR A 601 35.40 -41.81 -15.02
N LEU A 602 34.58 -41.61 -13.99
CA LEU A 602 33.20 -42.11 -13.91
C LEU A 602 32.24 -40.94 -13.70
N SER A 603 31.00 -41.07 -14.15
CA SER A 603 29.97 -40.04 -13.96
C SER A 603 28.58 -40.62 -13.73
N SER A 604 27.72 -39.88 -13.04
CA SER A 604 26.31 -40.23 -12.88
C SER A 604 25.43 -38.97 -12.80
N THR A 605 24.16 -39.11 -13.16
CA THR A 605 23.14 -38.05 -13.04
C THR A 605 22.02 -38.39 -12.07
N LEU A 606 22.12 -39.53 -11.38
CA LEU A 606 21.18 -39.89 -10.33
C LEU A 606 21.41 -39.02 -9.08
N GLU A 607 20.36 -38.75 -8.32
CA GLU A 607 20.48 -38.01 -7.06
C GLU A 607 21.39 -38.76 -6.06
N ASN A 608 21.17 -40.07 -5.91
CA ASN A 608 21.92 -40.93 -4.99
C ASN A 608 22.51 -42.14 -5.76
N PRO A 609 23.64 -41.99 -6.47
CA PRO A 609 24.18 -43.06 -7.31
C PRO A 609 24.92 -44.13 -6.51
N ALA A 610 24.84 -45.37 -6.99
CA ALA A 610 25.73 -46.46 -6.62
C ALA A 610 26.83 -46.58 -7.68
N VAL A 611 28.11 -46.55 -7.26
CA VAL A 611 29.26 -46.47 -8.17
C VAL A 611 30.29 -47.53 -7.79
N SER A 612 30.70 -48.35 -8.76
CA SER A 612 31.75 -49.36 -8.60
C SER A 612 33.04 -48.92 -9.30
N PHE A 613 34.14 -48.92 -8.56
CA PHE A 613 35.46 -48.55 -9.07
C PHE A 613 36.29 -49.82 -9.34
N THR A 614 36.71 -50.04 -10.59
CA THR A 614 37.39 -51.29 -10.99
C THR A 614 38.91 -51.19 -11.07
N GLN A 615 39.48 -49.97 -11.02
CA GLN A 615 40.92 -49.77 -11.01
C GLN A 615 41.38 -49.34 -9.61
N PRO A 616 42.39 -50.00 -9.02
CA PRO A 616 43.00 -49.55 -7.78
C PRO A 616 43.56 -48.13 -7.87
N GLY A 617 43.45 -47.37 -6.79
CA GLY A 617 43.94 -46.00 -6.68
C GLY A 617 43.01 -45.08 -5.91
N ILE A 618 43.31 -43.79 -5.94
CA ILE A 618 42.57 -42.76 -5.20
C ILE A 618 41.70 -41.97 -6.18
N TYR A 619 40.43 -41.77 -5.82
CA TYR A 619 39.46 -41.00 -6.60
C TYR A 619 38.93 -39.81 -5.81
N SER A 620 38.91 -38.64 -6.45
CA SER A 620 38.20 -37.45 -5.99
C SER A 620 36.74 -37.51 -6.45
N ALA A 621 35.81 -37.04 -5.62
CA ALA A 621 34.38 -36.98 -5.92
C ALA A 621 33.93 -35.53 -6.08
N LYS A 622 33.18 -35.26 -7.15
CA LYS A 622 32.58 -33.95 -7.44
C LYS A 622 31.09 -34.12 -7.65
N LEU A 623 30.30 -33.31 -6.95
CA LEU A 623 28.87 -33.18 -7.16
C LEU A 623 28.57 -31.74 -7.58
N THR A 624 28.00 -31.57 -8.76
CA THR A 624 27.36 -30.32 -9.20
C THR A 624 25.86 -30.49 -9.09
N VAL A 625 25.19 -29.58 -8.37
CA VAL A 625 23.73 -29.56 -8.26
C VAL A 625 23.18 -28.25 -8.82
N THR A 626 22.02 -28.33 -9.45
CA THR A 626 21.39 -27.17 -10.11
C THR A 626 19.91 -27.11 -9.75
N ASN A 627 19.39 -25.88 -9.62
CA ASN A 627 17.96 -25.55 -9.65
C ASN A 627 17.73 -24.35 -10.59
N THR A 628 16.51 -23.82 -10.62
CA THR A 628 16.16 -22.66 -11.47
C THR A 628 16.88 -21.36 -11.09
N ALA A 629 17.38 -21.24 -9.85
CA ALA A 629 18.10 -20.07 -9.37
C ALA A 629 19.62 -20.13 -9.62
N GLY A 630 20.18 -21.30 -9.94
CA GLY A 630 21.59 -21.45 -10.26
C GLY A 630 22.13 -22.84 -9.94
N SER A 631 23.45 -22.93 -9.80
CA SER A 631 24.15 -24.17 -9.49
C SER A 631 25.25 -23.97 -8.48
N ASP A 632 25.57 -25.01 -7.72
CA ASP A 632 26.75 -25.07 -6.86
C ASP A 632 27.47 -26.40 -7.04
N THR A 633 28.76 -26.43 -6.69
CA THR A 633 29.63 -27.58 -6.85
C THR A 633 30.45 -27.84 -5.61
N LYS A 634 30.35 -29.07 -5.09
CA LYS A 634 31.25 -29.58 -4.06
C LYS A 634 32.24 -30.55 -4.66
N ILE A 635 33.52 -30.36 -4.36
CA ILE A 635 34.60 -31.30 -4.69
C ILE A 635 35.25 -31.76 -3.39
N VAL A 636 35.39 -33.07 -3.21
CA VAL A 636 36.21 -33.65 -2.15
C VAL A 636 37.35 -34.40 -2.81
N GLN A 637 38.57 -33.88 -2.63
CA GLN A 637 39.78 -34.51 -3.15
C GLN A 637 40.09 -35.79 -2.37
N ASP A 638 40.67 -36.78 -3.05
CA ASP A 638 41.15 -38.02 -2.46
C ASP A 638 40.11 -38.74 -1.59
N TYR A 639 38.86 -38.75 -2.06
CA TYR A 639 37.71 -39.13 -1.25
C TYR A 639 37.54 -40.65 -1.09
N ILE A 640 37.86 -41.42 -2.14
CA ILE A 640 37.72 -42.88 -2.19
C ILE A 640 39.07 -43.52 -2.47
N ALA A 641 39.48 -44.48 -1.66
CA ALA A 641 40.64 -45.32 -1.87
C ALA A 641 40.21 -46.74 -2.28
N VAL A 642 40.62 -47.16 -3.47
CA VAL A 642 40.39 -48.50 -4.01
C VAL A 642 41.68 -49.30 -3.83
N ASN A 643 41.69 -50.18 -2.83
CA ASN A 643 42.87 -50.93 -2.44
C ASN A 643 42.95 -52.23 -3.24
N ALA A 644 44.06 -52.42 -3.94
CA ALA A 644 44.34 -53.70 -4.61
C ALA A 644 44.36 -54.84 -3.56
N PRO A 645 43.82 -56.02 -3.88
CA PRO A 645 43.92 -57.17 -2.99
C PRO A 645 45.40 -57.50 -2.74
N GLN A 646 45.75 -57.78 -1.48
CA GLN A 646 47.12 -58.12 -1.10
C GLN A 646 47.55 -59.42 -1.79
N VAL A 647 48.76 -59.46 -2.34
CA VAL A 647 49.34 -60.69 -2.89
C VAL A 647 49.45 -61.72 -1.76
N GLN A 648 48.91 -62.91 -1.97
CA GLN A 648 48.97 -63.99 -0.99
C GLN A 648 49.97 -65.02 -1.48
N ALA A 649 51.16 -65.05 -0.86
CA ALA A 649 52.17 -66.05 -1.19
C ALA A 649 51.69 -67.44 -0.78
N ASN A 650 51.76 -68.40 -1.70
CA ASN A 650 51.44 -69.80 -1.42
C ASN A 650 52.21 -70.71 -2.38
N PHE A 651 52.47 -71.93 -1.95
CA PHE A 651 53.16 -72.91 -2.78
C PHE A 651 52.82 -74.34 -2.37
N SER A 652 53.06 -75.27 -3.28
CA SER A 652 53.10 -76.70 -2.97
C SER A 652 54.48 -77.27 -3.29
N ALA A 653 54.86 -78.34 -2.59
CA ALA A 653 56.08 -79.09 -2.85
C ALA A 653 55.71 -80.47 -3.40
N SER A 654 56.49 -80.98 -4.36
CA SER A 654 56.26 -82.30 -4.94
C SER A 654 56.45 -83.45 -3.94
N ALA A 655 57.24 -83.22 -2.88
CA ALA A 655 57.42 -84.11 -1.75
C ALA A 655 57.88 -83.31 -0.52
N THR A 656 57.43 -83.67 0.67
CA THR A 656 57.86 -83.07 1.95
C THR A 656 58.82 -83.94 2.75
N SER A 657 59.16 -85.12 2.22
CA SER A 657 60.18 -86.03 2.75
C SER A 657 60.89 -86.69 1.58
N VAL A 658 62.22 -86.64 1.58
CA VAL A 658 63.06 -87.14 0.49
C VAL A 658 64.32 -87.81 1.04
N MET A 659 64.91 -88.72 0.27
CA MET A 659 66.24 -89.27 0.57
C MET A 659 67.33 -88.28 0.17
N GLU A 660 68.46 -88.30 0.88
CA GLU A 660 69.62 -87.45 0.59
C GLU A 660 70.05 -87.54 -0.90
N GLY A 661 70.27 -86.39 -1.53
CA GLY A 661 70.59 -86.28 -2.96
C GLY A 661 69.38 -86.23 -3.91
N SER A 662 68.15 -86.35 -3.40
CA SER A 662 66.92 -86.20 -4.21
C SER A 662 66.55 -84.73 -4.45
N SER A 663 65.86 -84.44 -5.56
CA SER A 663 65.31 -83.11 -5.88
C SER A 663 63.84 -82.98 -5.47
N VAL A 664 63.44 -81.81 -4.95
CA VAL A 664 62.04 -81.42 -4.72
C VAL A 664 61.67 -80.28 -5.66
N THR A 665 60.51 -80.37 -6.32
CA THR A 665 59.95 -79.28 -7.15
C THR A 665 58.94 -78.50 -6.33
N PHE A 666 59.10 -77.18 -6.29
CA PHE A 666 58.11 -76.27 -5.70
C PHE A 666 57.28 -75.62 -6.80
N THR A 667 55.96 -75.63 -6.64
CA THR A 667 55.02 -75.01 -7.57
C THR A 667 54.36 -73.82 -6.88
N ASP A 668 54.48 -72.64 -7.49
CA ASP A 668 53.80 -71.44 -7.02
C ASP A 668 52.27 -71.61 -7.08
N GLN A 669 51.61 -71.23 -6.00
CA GLN A 669 50.15 -71.19 -5.88
C GLN A 669 49.68 -69.83 -5.35
N SER A 670 50.54 -68.82 -5.45
CA SER A 670 50.27 -67.49 -4.93
C SER A 670 49.08 -66.84 -5.64
N ALA A 671 48.21 -66.16 -4.88
CA ALA A 671 47.00 -65.51 -5.39
C ALA A 671 47.21 -64.01 -5.61
N ASN A 672 46.25 -63.38 -6.33
CA ASN A 672 46.21 -61.93 -6.60
C ASN A 672 47.34 -61.40 -7.49
N ASN A 673 47.73 -62.18 -8.51
CA ASN A 673 48.68 -61.80 -9.57
C ASN A 673 50.05 -61.30 -9.05
N PRO A 674 50.81 -62.14 -8.31
CA PRO A 674 52.20 -61.82 -7.95
C PRO A 674 53.03 -61.48 -9.20
N THR A 675 53.89 -60.47 -9.08
CA THR A 675 54.78 -60.04 -10.18
C THR A 675 56.25 -60.38 -9.91
N GLN A 676 56.57 -60.77 -8.67
CA GLN A 676 57.91 -61.16 -8.23
C GLN A 676 57.80 -62.26 -7.16
N TRP A 677 58.78 -63.16 -7.14
CA TRP A 677 58.88 -64.26 -6.18
C TRP A 677 60.28 -64.26 -5.57
N ASN A 678 60.35 -64.42 -4.25
CA ASN A 678 61.60 -64.65 -3.54
C ASN A 678 61.47 -65.96 -2.75
N TRP A 679 62.30 -66.93 -3.08
CA TRP A 679 62.30 -68.24 -2.43
C TRP A 679 63.48 -68.33 -1.46
N ALA A 680 63.18 -68.65 -0.20
CA ALA A 680 64.18 -68.97 0.80
C ALA A 680 63.96 -70.42 1.26
N PHE A 681 65.04 -71.19 1.30
CA PHE A 681 65.04 -72.57 1.77
C PHE A 681 65.92 -72.60 3.02
N GLU A 682 65.29 -72.65 4.18
CA GLU A 682 65.99 -72.71 5.47
C GLU A 682 66.16 -74.17 5.86
N GLY A 683 67.40 -74.57 6.15
CA GLY A 683 67.81 -75.93 6.47
C GLY A 683 69.21 -75.99 7.03
#